data_AF-A0A2U9CWR0-F1
#
_entry.id   AF-A0A2U9CWR0-F1
#
_cell.length_a   1.000
_cell.length_b   1.000
_cell.length_c   1.000
_cell.angle_alpha   90.00
_cell.angle_beta   90.00
_cell.angle_gamma   90.00
#
_symmetry.space_group_name_H-M   'P 1'
#
loop_
_entity.id
_entity.type
_entity.pdbx_description
1 polymer ?
#
loop_
_entity_poly.entity_id
_entity_poly.type
_entity_poly.pdbx_seq_one_letter_code
_entity_poly.pdbx_strand_id
1 'polypeptide(L)'
;METCFDFARCQSGFGVYIYPPQRGDEISETYQKILSSIEESRFHTTDPSRACLFVLAVDTLDRDQLSAQYVQNVRSRIQSLPTWNDGRNHLIFNLYSGTWPDYTEDLGFEEDSPQLHHQHTSPRERRAIRDNIYRNKRCRMETCFDFARCQSGFGVYIYPPQRGDEISETYQKILSSIEESRFHTTDPSRACLFVLAVDTLDRDQLSAQYVQNVRSRIQSLPTWNDGRNHLIFNLYSGTWPDYTEDLGFEVGQAMLAKASADVVNFRPNFDISIPLFSKDHPLKGGGLGYLRLSEAPPSRKYLLVFKGKRYLTGIGSETRNALYHIHNGEDIILLTTCKHGKDWERHKDSRCDRDNEEYSKFDYQQLLHNSSFCLVPRGRRLGSFRFLEALQAACIPVILSNGWELPFSEVIDWRKAAVIGDERLLLQVPSITRSVGRDRILALRQQTQFLWDAYFSSVAKIVLTTLEIIQDRVVSHVSRNQLLWNSLPGGLYALPQYSTDPAQFPFYYAILGKSPSQQFTAVIHAVTPLQSQISPVVKLIIAVAKSKFCAQIVVLWNCDKPLPPRNKWPSTSVPLTVVEGQTKTMSSRFFPHDVVLTDAVLTLDEDSVLSTNEVDFAFIVWQTFPERIVGYPARSHYWDSSRSRWGYTSKWTNDYSMVLTGAAFFHRYYHYLFTHHVPASLLAMVDRMANCEDILMNFLVSAVTRQPPIKVTQKKQYKETMMSQGSKASRWADPDHFAQRQTCMNAFSHWLGFMPLVHSQMRLDPVLFRDQVSILRKKYRDIERL
;
A
#
# COMPACT_ATOMS: atom_id res chain seq x y z
N MET A 1 -17.90 -3.30 16.36
CA MET A 1 -19.15 -2.84 17.00
C MET A 1 -20.38 -3.42 16.31
N GLU A 2 -20.50 -3.36 14.98
CA GLU A 2 -21.72 -3.77 14.25
C GLU A 2 -22.21 -5.21 14.49
N THR A 3 -21.35 -6.15 14.89
CA THR A 3 -21.73 -7.54 15.20
C THR A 3 -22.06 -7.79 16.68
N CYS A 4 -21.58 -6.92 17.58
CA CYS A 4 -21.63 -7.11 19.04
C CYS A 4 -22.44 -6.03 19.76
N PHE A 5 -22.96 -5.04 19.03
CA PHE A 5 -23.69 -3.90 19.59
C PHE A 5 -24.96 -3.65 18.76
N ASP A 6 -26.11 -3.89 19.37
CA ASP A 6 -27.44 -3.59 18.87
C ASP A 6 -27.77 -2.12 19.14
N PHE A 7 -27.64 -1.30 18.10
CA PHE A 7 -27.91 0.14 18.13
C PHE A 7 -29.41 0.45 18.28
N ALA A 8 -30.31 -0.45 17.90
CA ALA A 8 -31.76 -0.22 18.01
C ALA A 8 -32.17 -0.07 19.48
N ARG A 9 -31.50 -0.79 20.38
CA ARG A 9 -31.73 -0.77 21.83
C ARG A 9 -31.34 0.55 22.52
N CYS A 10 -30.57 1.40 21.84
CA CYS A 10 -30.05 2.66 22.39
C CYS A 10 -30.75 3.90 21.82
N GLN A 11 -31.78 3.74 20.99
CA GLN A 11 -32.48 4.85 20.34
C GLN A 11 -33.28 5.72 21.32
N SER A 12 -33.74 5.16 22.44
CA SER A 12 -34.50 5.85 23.48
C SER A 12 -33.62 6.52 24.56
N GLY A 13 -32.29 6.41 24.46
CA GLY A 13 -31.33 6.95 25.41
C GLY A 13 -30.22 5.97 25.78
N PHE A 14 -29.13 6.48 26.36
CA PHE A 14 -27.95 5.70 26.75
C PHE A 14 -27.95 5.40 28.26
N GLY A 15 -28.71 4.37 28.66
CA GLY A 15 -28.72 3.86 30.04
C GLY A 15 -27.73 2.70 30.24
N VAL A 16 -27.12 2.62 31.41
CA VAL A 16 -26.22 1.54 31.85
C VAL A 16 -26.87 0.83 33.03
N TYR A 17 -27.16 -0.45 32.89
CA TYR A 17 -27.70 -1.29 33.95
C TYR A 17 -26.62 -2.23 34.47
N ILE A 18 -26.47 -2.30 35.79
CA ILE A 18 -25.52 -3.19 36.46
C ILE A 18 -26.29 -4.40 36.98
N TYR A 19 -25.84 -5.61 36.65
CA TYR A 19 -26.43 -6.80 37.25
C TYR A 19 -26.07 -6.88 38.74
N PRO A 20 -27.04 -7.12 39.63
CA PRO A 20 -26.75 -7.27 41.05
C PRO A 20 -25.89 -8.52 41.30
N PRO A 21 -24.92 -8.45 42.24
CA PRO A 21 -24.13 -9.61 42.63
C PRO A 21 -25.02 -10.69 43.28
N GLN A 22 -24.69 -11.96 43.05
CA GLN A 22 -25.43 -13.06 43.67
C GLN A 22 -24.91 -13.37 45.09
N ARG A 23 -25.75 -13.99 45.93
CA ARG A 23 -25.35 -14.44 47.28
C ARG A 23 -24.14 -15.39 47.18
N GLY A 24 -23.01 -14.99 47.75
CA GLY A 24 -21.77 -15.78 47.76
C GLY A 24 -20.64 -15.22 46.88
N ASP A 25 -20.87 -14.13 46.15
CA ASP A 25 -19.82 -13.40 45.44
C ASP A 25 -19.02 -12.52 46.43
N GLU A 26 -17.75 -12.86 46.67
CA GLU A 26 -16.78 -11.92 47.27
C GLU A 26 -16.36 -10.92 46.19
N ILE A 27 -16.68 -9.65 46.41
CA ILE A 27 -16.34 -8.54 45.51
C ILE A 27 -15.18 -7.78 46.14
N SER A 28 -14.06 -7.69 45.42
CA SER A 28 -12.89 -6.91 45.78
C SER A 28 -13.24 -5.44 45.96
N GLU A 29 -12.50 -4.77 46.84
CA GLU A 29 -12.70 -3.35 47.15
C GLU A 29 -12.53 -2.46 45.90
N THR A 30 -11.61 -2.84 45.00
CA THR A 30 -11.40 -2.18 43.70
C THR A 30 -12.63 -2.29 42.81
N TYR A 31 -13.26 -3.46 42.80
CA TYR A 31 -14.45 -3.68 41.99
C TYR A 31 -15.67 -2.93 42.54
N GLN A 32 -15.83 -2.85 43.87
CA GLN A 32 -16.87 -2.03 44.49
C GLN A 32 -16.76 -0.54 44.11
N LYS A 33 -15.53 0.01 44.03
CA LYS A 33 -15.29 1.40 43.61
C LYS A 33 -15.70 1.67 42.16
N ILE A 34 -15.57 0.68 41.28
CA ILE A 34 -15.99 0.79 39.88
C ILE A 34 -17.52 0.78 39.80
N LEU A 35 -18.17 -0.15 40.50
CA LEU A 35 -19.64 -0.20 40.55
C LEU A 35 -20.21 1.11 41.09
N SER A 36 -19.70 1.61 42.22
CA SER A 36 -20.16 2.87 42.80
C SER A 36 -19.98 4.05 41.83
N SER A 37 -18.86 4.09 41.09
CA SER A 37 -18.63 5.13 40.08
C SER A 37 -19.63 5.06 38.91
N ILE A 38 -20.06 3.86 38.52
CA ILE A 38 -21.08 3.69 37.49
C ILE A 38 -22.45 4.07 38.05
N GLU A 39 -22.80 3.65 39.27
CA GLU A 39 -24.06 3.98 39.95
C GLU A 39 -24.25 5.48 40.19
N GLU A 40 -23.17 6.20 40.47
CA GLU A 40 -23.13 7.67 40.61
C GLU A 40 -23.17 8.41 39.26
N SER A 41 -22.96 7.71 38.14
CA SER A 41 -22.95 8.32 36.82
C SER A 41 -24.36 8.70 36.35
N ARG A 42 -24.45 9.77 35.55
CA ARG A 42 -25.71 10.20 34.91
C ARG A 42 -26.33 9.17 33.95
N PHE A 43 -25.61 8.10 33.64
CA PHE A 43 -26.02 7.07 32.70
C PHE A 43 -26.59 5.83 33.40
N HIS A 44 -26.46 5.72 34.73
CA HIS A 44 -26.99 4.59 35.47
C HIS A 44 -28.53 4.53 35.40
N THR A 45 -29.06 3.32 35.19
CA THR A 45 -30.50 3.04 35.27
C THR A 45 -30.72 1.78 36.10
N THR A 46 -31.71 1.82 36.99
CA THR A 46 -32.20 0.66 37.75
C THR A 46 -33.24 -0.15 36.99
N ASP A 47 -33.72 0.38 35.86
CA ASP A 47 -34.68 -0.28 34.97
C ASP A 47 -33.93 -0.90 33.75
N PRO A 48 -33.90 -2.23 33.62
CA PRO A 48 -33.22 -2.91 32.53
C PRO A 48 -33.88 -2.68 31.16
N SER A 49 -35.15 -2.25 31.10
CA SER A 49 -35.82 -1.92 29.83
C SER A 49 -35.29 -0.62 29.20
N ARG A 50 -34.69 0.25 30.01
CA ARG A 50 -34.08 1.53 29.61
C ARG A 50 -32.56 1.43 29.41
N ALA A 51 -32.00 0.23 29.53
CA ALA A 51 -30.57 -0.01 29.43
C ALA A 51 -30.14 -0.24 27.98
N CYS A 52 -29.24 0.63 27.52
CA CYS A 52 -28.49 0.46 26.29
C CYS A 52 -27.30 -0.49 26.49
N LEU A 53 -26.67 -0.45 27.67
CA LEU A 53 -25.51 -1.27 28.03
C LEU A 53 -25.77 -2.02 29.34
N PHE A 54 -25.43 -3.30 29.37
CA PHE A 54 -25.52 -4.15 30.56
C PHE A 54 -24.11 -4.44 31.07
N VAL A 55 -23.84 -4.12 32.33
CA VAL A 55 -22.54 -4.35 32.95
C VAL A 55 -22.65 -5.57 33.85
N LEU A 56 -21.84 -6.59 33.56
CA LEU A 56 -21.68 -7.74 34.43
C LEU A 56 -20.37 -7.63 35.20
N ALA A 57 -20.52 -7.72 36.51
CA ALA A 57 -19.43 -7.93 37.44
C ALA A 57 -19.00 -9.37 37.49
N VAL A 58 -17.76 -9.65 37.08
CA VAL A 58 -17.09 -10.91 37.38
C VAL A 58 -15.78 -10.55 38.05
N ASP A 59 -15.72 -10.72 39.37
CA ASP A 59 -14.48 -10.49 40.08
C ASP A 59 -13.50 -11.66 39.86
N THR A 60 -12.30 -11.33 39.43
CA THR A 60 -11.20 -12.27 39.21
C THR A 60 -9.89 -11.74 39.78
N LEU A 61 -9.92 -10.61 40.49
CA LEU A 61 -8.77 -10.11 41.26
C LEU A 61 -8.60 -11.00 42.51
N ASP A 62 -7.36 -11.27 42.89
CA ASP A 62 -6.94 -12.09 44.05
C ASP A 62 -7.17 -13.62 43.98
N ARG A 63 -7.43 -14.19 42.81
CA ARG A 63 -7.39 -15.66 42.63
C ARG A 63 -6.17 -16.08 41.83
N ASP A 64 -5.08 -16.36 42.53
CA ASP A 64 -3.80 -16.82 41.95
C ASP A 64 -3.93 -18.10 41.09
N GLN A 65 -5.03 -18.86 41.21
CA GLN A 65 -5.44 -19.89 40.26
C GLN A 65 -6.97 -19.89 40.08
N LEU A 66 -7.46 -19.54 38.88
CA LEU A 66 -8.87 -19.73 38.52
C LEU A 66 -9.11 -21.22 38.24
N SER A 67 -9.77 -21.93 39.15
CA SER A 67 -10.10 -23.35 38.93
C SER A 67 -11.01 -23.52 37.70
N ALA A 68 -10.84 -24.61 36.94
CA ALA A 68 -11.71 -24.92 35.79
C ALA A 68 -13.21 -24.93 36.17
N GLN A 69 -13.50 -25.30 37.42
CA GLN A 69 -14.83 -25.28 37.99
C GLN A 69 -15.36 -23.85 38.22
N TYR A 70 -14.51 -22.91 38.62
CA TYR A 70 -14.88 -21.50 38.70
C TYR A 70 -15.23 -20.92 37.32
N VAL A 71 -14.42 -21.22 36.30
CA VAL A 71 -14.66 -20.76 34.92
C VAL A 71 -15.96 -21.33 34.35
N GLN A 72 -16.25 -22.62 34.59
CA GLN A 72 -17.53 -23.22 34.21
C GLN A 72 -18.73 -22.60 34.96
N ASN A 73 -18.57 -22.27 36.24
CA ASN A 73 -19.60 -21.59 37.03
C ASN A 73 -19.86 -20.16 36.51
N VAL A 74 -18.81 -19.40 36.17
CA VAL A 74 -18.96 -18.06 35.56
C VAL A 74 -19.65 -18.14 34.21
N ARG A 75 -19.28 -19.13 33.36
CA ARG A 75 -19.90 -19.30 32.04
C ARG A 75 -21.38 -19.66 32.12
N SER A 76 -21.74 -20.61 32.97
CA SER A 76 -23.14 -20.98 33.21
C SER A 76 -23.94 -19.82 33.81
N ARG A 77 -23.34 -19.03 34.71
CA ARG A 77 -23.93 -17.81 35.27
C ARG A 77 -24.22 -16.76 34.21
N ILE A 78 -23.26 -16.45 33.33
CA ILE A 78 -23.44 -15.50 32.23
C ILE A 78 -24.62 -15.92 31.34
N GLN A 79 -24.69 -17.20 31.00
CA GLN A 79 -25.74 -17.76 30.15
C GLN A 79 -27.13 -17.76 30.82
N SER A 80 -27.20 -17.68 32.15
CA SER A 80 -28.45 -17.65 32.92
C SER A 80 -29.03 -16.24 33.14
N LEU A 81 -28.36 -15.18 32.68
CA LEU A 81 -28.80 -13.81 32.92
C LEU A 81 -30.09 -13.47 32.11
N PRO A 82 -31.09 -12.81 32.71
CA PRO A 82 -32.41 -12.59 32.10
C PRO A 82 -32.42 -11.82 30.77
N THR A 83 -31.37 -11.04 30.51
CA THR A 83 -31.25 -10.18 29.32
C THR A 83 -30.02 -10.50 28.47
N TRP A 84 -29.37 -11.65 28.70
CA TRP A 84 -28.21 -12.09 27.93
C TRP A 84 -28.61 -12.46 26.50
N ASN A 85 -27.96 -11.83 25.53
CA ASN A 85 -28.19 -12.07 24.09
C ASN A 85 -26.84 -12.30 23.40
N ASP A 86 -26.20 -13.43 23.71
CA ASP A 86 -24.88 -13.82 23.19
C ASP A 86 -23.82 -12.70 23.29
N GLY A 87 -23.85 -11.94 24.39
CA GLY A 87 -22.90 -10.87 24.69
C GLY A 87 -23.16 -9.53 23.98
N ARG A 88 -24.25 -9.39 23.20
CA ARG A 88 -24.58 -8.10 22.57
C ARG A 88 -24.96 -7.05 23.62
N ASN A 89 -24.36 -5.87 23.54
CA ASN A 89 -24.54 -4.77 24.49
C ASN A 89 -24.17 -5.12 25.94
N HIS A 90 -23.38 -6.17 26.17
CA HIS A 90 -22.88 -6.54 27.49
C HIS A 90 -21.41 -6.17 27.62
N LEU A 91 -21.07 -5.50 28.70
CA LEU A 91 -19.70 -5.21 29.11
C LEU A 91 -19.36 -6.07 30.32
N ILE A 92 -18.32 -6.89 30.20
CA ILE A 92 -17.80 -7.69 31.30
C ILE A 92 -16.51 -7.04 31.76
N PHE A 93 -16.48 -6.54 33.00
CA PHE A 93 -15.25 -6.04 33.60
C PHE A 93 -14.45 -7.24 34.14
N ASN A 94 -13.31 -7.50 33.52
CA ASN A 94 -12.29 -8.41 34.03
C ASN A 94 -11.06 -7.56 34.39
N LEU A 95 -10.67 -7.57 35.67
CA LEU A 95 -9.56 -6.77 36.18
C LEU A 95 -8.24 -7.56 36.26
N TYR A 96 -8.20 -8.79 35.73
CA TYR A 96 -6.98 -9.57 35.54
C TYR A 96 -6.48 -9.43 34.09
N SER A 97 -5.22 -9.02 33.91
CA SER A 97 -4.57 -8.86 32.60
C SER A 97 -3.73 -10.08 32.18
N GLY A 98 -4.00 -11.26 32.73
CA GLY A 98 -3.39 -12.51 32.28
C GLY A 98 -4.23 -13.18 31.19
N THR A 99 -3.57 -13.65 30.15
CA THR A 99 -4.13 -14.60 29.20
C THR A 99 -4.70 -15.80 29.94
N TRP A 100 -5.81 -16.35 29.42
CA TRP A 100 -6.35 -17.64 29.88
C TRP A 100 -5.22 -18.67 30.02
N PRO A 101 -5.19 -19.51 31.07
CA PRO A 101 -4.09 -20.45 31.26
C PRO A 101 -4.11 -21.50 30.16
N ASP A 102 -3.13 -21.45 29.25
CA ASP A 102 -2.58 -22.65 28.64
C ASP A 102 -1.92 -23.44 29.78
N TYR A 103 -2.36 -24.69 29.97
CA TYR A 103 -1.78 -25.65 30.92
C TYR A 103 -0.33 -25.96 30.51
N THR A 104 0.63 -25.13 30.91
CA THR A 104 2.06 -25.43 30.81
C THR A 104 2.88 -24.75 31.91
N GLU A 105 2.45 -24.81 33.17
CA GLU A 105 3.33 -24.45 34.29
C GLU A 105 2.89 -25.20 35.56
N ASP A 106 3.29 -26.46 35.65
CA ASP A 106 3.67 -27.13 36.91
C ASP A 106 4.30 -28.49 36.57
N LEU A 107 5.53 -28.42 36.08
CA LEU A 107 6.51 -29.46 36.36
C LEU A 107 7.77 -28.71 36.80
N GLY A 108 7.96 -28.66 38.12
CA GLY A 108 9.21 -28.23 38.72
C GLY A 108 10.35 -29.05 38.14
N PHE A 109 11.11 -28.41 37.26
CA PHE A 109 12.48 -28.78 36.99
C PHE A 109 13.33 -27.65 37.55
N GLU A 110 14.05 -27.99 38.60
CA GLU A 110 15.13 -27.17 39.14
C GLU A 110 16.01 -26.66 38.00
N GLU A 111 16.33 -25.37 38.04
CA GLU A 111 17.29 -24.74 37.14
C GLU A 111 18.65 -25.42 37.25
N ASP A 112 18.92 -26.34 36.33
CA ASP A 112 20.29 -26.69 35.93
C ASP A 112 20.43 -26.47 34.43
N SER A 113 20.55 -25.19 34.05
CA SER A 113 21.07 -24.83 32.74
C SER A 113 22.60 -24.86 32.77
N PRO A 114 23.28 -25.56 31.84
CA PRO A 114 24.73 -25.57 31.80
C PRO A 114 25.26 -24.17 31.49
N GLN A 115 26.05 -23.63 32.42
CA GLN A 115 26.97 -22.53 32.15
C GLN A 115 27.82 -22.91 30.93
N LEU A 116 27.75 -22.16 29.82
CA LEU A 116 28.92 -21.87 28.98
C LEU A 116 28.66 -20.80 27.89
N HIS A 117 29.52 -19.77 27.97
CA HIS A 117 29.90 -18.76 26.96
C HIS A 117 29.02 -17.52 26.69
N HIS A 118 28.78 -16.72 27.74
CA HIS A 118 28.84 -15.25 27.62
C HIS A 118 29.91 -14.71 28.57
N GLN A 119 31.15 -14.69 28.11
CA GLN A 119 32.32 -14.42 28.97
C GLN A 119 32.63 -12.92 29.18
N HIS A 120 31.79 -11.97 28.75
CA HIS A 120 32.16 -10.54 28.82
C HIS A 120 31.08 -9.53 29.24
N THR A 121 29.90 -9.90 29.74
CA THR A 121 28.90 -8.92 30.24
C THR A 121 28.67 -9.05 31.74
N SER A 122 28.90 -7.94 32.46
CA SER A 122 28.75 -7.86 33.90
C SER A 122 27.28 -7.97 34.35
N PRO A 123 27.00 -8.45 35.57
CA PRO A 123 25.64 -8.50 36.12
C PRO A 123 24.93 -7.14 36.17
N ARG A 124 25.69 -6.04 36.27
CA ARG A 124 25.19 -4.67 36.26
C ARG A 124 24.71 -4.25 34.86
N GLU A 125 25.44 -4.63 33.81
CA GLU A 125 25.02 -4.40 32.42
C GLU A 125 23.78 -5.22 32.07
N ARG A 126 23.68 -6.48 32.52
CA ARG A 126 22.47 -7.29 32.32
C ARG A 126 21.22 -6.69 32.97
N ARG A 127 21.34 -6.12 34.18
CA ARG A 127 20.22 -5.38 34.83
C ARG A 127 19.86 -4.11 34.08
N ALA A 128 20.85 -3.32 33.65
CA ALA A 128 20.59 -2.12 32.86
C ALA A 128 19.89 -2.42 31.53
N ILE A 129 20.29 -3.50 30.83
CA ILE A 129 19.63 -3.98 29.61
C ILE A 129 18.17 -4.36 29.90
N ARG A 130 17.91 -5.11 30.98
CA ARG A 130 16.56 -5.54 31.37
C ARG A 130 15.66 -4.38 31.77
N ASP A 131 16.16 -3.40 32.54
CA ASP A 131 15.42 -2.19 32.90
C ASP A 131 15.11 -1.31 31.68
N ASN A 132 16.01 -1.29 30.70
CA ASN A 132 15.85 -0.53 29.46
C ASN A 132 14.83 -1.18 28.50
N ILE A 133 14.81 -2.51 28.41
CA ILE A 133 13.75 -3.26 27.71
C ILE A 133 12.37 -2.90 28.33
N TYR A 134 12.31 -2.80 29.66
CA TYR A 134 11.08 -2.44 30.37
C TYR A 134 10.65 -0.97 30.14
N ARG A 135 11.60 -0.02 30.03
CA ARG A 135 11.31 1.39 29.68
C ARG A 135 10.87 1.53 28.22
N ASN A 136 11.54 0.85 27.29
CA ASN A 136 11.25 0.92 25.86
C ASN A 136 9.87 0.31 25.53
N LYS A 137 9.44 -0.76 26.23
CA LYS A 137 8.09 -1.35 26.08
C LYS A 137 6.93 -0.38 26.38
N ARG A 138 7.19 0.79 26.98
CA ARG A 138 6.16 1.81 27.26
C ARG A 138 6.03 2.90 26.20
N CYS A 139 6.86 2.89 25.15
CA CYS A 139 6.76 3.90 24.10
C CYS A 139 5.52 3.70 23.24
N ARG A 140 4.75 4.78 23.10
CA ARG A 140 3.60 4.94 22.21
C ARG A 140 3.78 6.25 21.44
N MET A 141 2.95 6.47 20.43
CA MET A 141 2.98 7.73 19.68
C MET A 141 2.77 8.93 20.61
N GLU A 142 1.88 8.84 21.59
CA GLU A 142 1.58 9.95 22.52
C GLU A 142 2.70 10.23 23.52
N THR A 143 3.55 9.24 23.82
CA THR A 143 4.55 9.34 24.88
C THR A 143 5.96 9.56 24.34
N CYS A 144 6.32 8.97 23.21
CA CYS A 144 7.69 8.95 22.67
C CYS A 144 7.84 9.68 21.32
N PHE A 145 6.75 10.20 20.75
CA PHE A 145 6.77 11.01 19.53
C PHE A 145 6.29 12.43 19.83
N ASP A 146 6.93 13.43 19.22
CA ASP A 146 6.52 14.83 19.29
C ASP A 146 5.80 15.25 18.00
N PHE A 147 4.49 15.40 18.09
CA PHE A 147 3.62 15.82 17.00
C PHE A 147 3.80 17.29 16.61
N ALA A 148 4.32 18.16 17.50
CA ALA A 148 4.46 19.58 17.22
C ALA A 148 5.42 19.84 16.04
N ARG A 149 6.42 18.97 15.87
CA ARG A 149 7.38 19.05 14.75
C ARG A 149 6.76 18.80 13.38
N CYS A 150 5.59 18.17 13.35
CA CYS A 150 4.92 17.77 12.12
C CYS A 150 3.84 18.75 11.67
N GLN A 151 3.67 19.88 12.38
CA GLN A 151 2.68 20.91 12.05
C GLN A 151 2.94 21.57 10.69
N SER A 152 4.21 21.71 10.29
CA SER A 152 4.62 22.28 8.99
C SER A 152 4.57 21.26 7.84
N GLY A 153 4.16 20.02 8.13
CA GLY A 153 4.09 18.91 7.19
C GLY A 153 4.94 17.70 7.64
N PHE A 154 4.82 16.61 6.88
CA PHE A 154 5.54 15.36 7.16
C PHE A 154 6.87 15.31 6.38
N GLY A 155 7.83 16.14 6.80
CA GLY A 155 9.19 16.14 6.25
C GLY A 155 10.10 15.10 6.93
N VAL A 156 10.95 14.43 6.16
CA VAL A 156 11.94 13.45 6.64
C VAL A 156 13.34 13.97 6.34
N TYR A 157 14.14 14.17 7.38
CA TYR A 157 15.53 14.59 7.27
C TYR A 157 16.48 13.41 7.47
N ILE A 158 17.47 13.32 6.60
CA ILE A 158 18.54 12.32 6.71
C ILE A 158 19.79 13.04 7.20
N TYR A 159 20.41 12.55 8.26
CA TYR A 159 21.68 13.10 8.71
C TYR A 159 22.76 12.90 7.63
N PRO A 160 23.68 13.84 7.44
CA PRO A 160 24.80 13.63 6.55
C PRO A 160 25.74 12.55 7.11
N PRO A 161 26.36 11.71 6.25
CA PRO A 161 27.36 10.73 6.69
C PRO A 161 28.62 11.42 7.23
N GLN A 162 29.23 10.84 8.26
CA GLN A 162 30.48 11.33 8.85
C GLN A 162 31.71 10.81 8.06
N ARG A 163 32.87 11.47 8.21
CA ARG A 163 34.11 11.02 7.55
C ARG A 163 34.49 9.62 8.02
N GLY A 164 34.63 8.68 7.08
CA GLY A 164 34.99 7.29 7.34
C GLY A 164 33.78 6.35 7.56
N ASP A 165 32.56 6.82 7.28
CA ASP A 165 31.37 5.96 7.27
C ASP A 165 31.36 5.08 6.01
N GLU A 166 31.40 3.77 6.20
CA GLU A 166 31.11 2.78 5.17
C GLU A 166 29.63 2.40 5.24
N ILE A 167 28.88 2.76 4.21
CA ILE A 167 27.44 2.46 4.10
C ILE A 167 27.27 1.24 3.21
N SER A 168 26.54 0.21 3.66
CA SER A 168 26.26 -0.95 2.82
C SER A 168 25.39 -0.57 1.63
N GLU A 169 25.53 -1.30 0.52
CA GLU A 169 24.68 -1.10 -0.67
C GLU A 169 23.18 -1.20 -0.33
N THR A 170 22.83 -2.04 0.65
CA THR A 170 21.44 -2.23 1.08
C THR A 170 20.92 -1.01 1.84
N TYR A 171 21.72 -0.44 2.75
CA TYR A 171 21.34 0.77 3.46
C TYR A 171 21.31 2.00 2.55
N GLN A 172 22.25 2.09 1.59
CA GLN A 172 22.25 3.14 0.57
C GLN A 172 20.94 3.12 -0.24
N LYS A 173 20.41 1.94 -0.60
CA LYS A 173 19.10 1.84 -1.26
C LYS A 173 17.96 2.42 -0.40
N ILE A 174 18.00 2.23 0.92
CA ILE A 174 17.01 2.81 1.84
C ILE A 174 17.13 4.33 1.85
N LEU A 175 18.33 4.87 2.03
CA LEU A 175 18.57 6.32 2.08
C LEU A 175 18.15 6.99 0.76
N SER A 176 18.59 6.46 -0.39
CA SER A 176 18.22 7.01 -1.70
C SER A 176 16.71 6.91 -1.98
N SER A 177 16.03 5.90 -1.45
CA SER A 177 14.56 5.82 -1.53
C SER A 177 13.87 6.96 -0.78
N ILE A 178 14.44 7.42 0.33
CA ILE A 178 13.93 8.56 1.09
C ILE A 178 14.27 9.86 0.36
N GLU A 179 15.53 10.06 -0.06
CA GLU A 179 16.01 11.27 -0.75
C GLU A 179 15.21 11.60 -2.02
N GLU A 180 14.85 10.57 -2.81
CA GLU A 180 14.07 10.72 -4.03
C GLU A 180 12.55 10.85 -3.79
N SER A 181 12.10 10.70 -2.55
CA SER A 181 10.68 10.74 -2.20
C SER A 181 10.15 12.16 -1.99
N ARG A 182 8.81 12.30 -2.01
CA ARG A 182 8.10 13.55 -1.66
C ARG A 182 8.26 13.97 -0.20
N PHE A 183 8.82 13.10 0.65
CA PHE A 183 8.96 13.32 2.08
C PHE A 183 10.28 14.00 2.43
N HIS A 184 11.30 13.91 1.57
CA HIS A 184 12.62 14.39 1.91
C HIS A 184 12.68 15.91 2.09
N THR A 185 13.38 16.34 3.14
CA THR A 185 13.76 17.74 3.37
C THR A 185 15.24 17.83 3.72
N THR A 186 15.93 18.81 3.14
CA THR A 186 17.32 19.14 3.49
C THR A 186 17.41 20.06 4.71
N ASP A 187 16.29 20.65 5.13
CA ASP A 187 16.19 21.54 6.28
C ASP A 187 15.68 20.76 7.51
N PRO A 188 16.50 20.61 8.58
CA PRO A 188 16.11 19.89 9.79
C PRO A 188 15.01 20.61 10.58
N SER A 189 14.80 21.93 10.39
CA SER A 189 13.72 22.67 11.06
C SER A 189 12.33 22.30 10.53
N ARG A 190 12.26 21.85 9.27
CA ARG A 190 11.02 21.40 8.60
C ARG A 190 10.77 19.90 8.73
N ALA A 191 11.64 19.18 9.44
CA ALA A 191 11.57 17.74 9.56
C ALA A 191 10.69 17.31 10.74
N CYS A 192 9.70 16.49 10.41
CA CYS A 192 8.86 15.74 11.34
C CYS A 192 9.59 14.49 11.84
N LEU A 193 10.38 13.84 10.97
CA LEU A 193 11.08 12.58 11.24
C LEU A 193 12.57 12.66 10.86
N PHE A 194 13.42 12.00 11.63
CA PHE A 194 14.87 11.97 11.45
C PHE A 194 15.35 10.54 11.17
N VAL A 195 16.21 10.38 10.17
CA VAL A 195 16.81 9.09 9.79
C VAL A 195 18.32 9.19 9.86
N LEU A 196 18.95 8.20 10.51
CA LEU A 196 20.40 8.14 10.69
C LEU A 196 21.10 7.83 9.36
N ALA A 197 22.25 8.45 9.09
CA ALA A 197 23.15 7.98 8.02
C ALA A 197 24.00 6.78 8.45
N VAL A 198 24.01 6.44 9.75
CA VAL A 198 24.77 5.30 10.28
C VAL A 198 24.06 3.99 9.93
N ASP A 199 24.77 3.08 9.28
CA ASP A 199 24.23 1.77 8.92
C ASP A 199 24.01 0.92 10.18
N THR A 200 22.74 0.58 10.42
CA THR A 200 22.27 -0.18 11.58
C THR A 200 21.54 -1.46 11.17
N LEU A 201 21.64 -1.85 9.89
CA LEU A 201 20.89 -2.99 9.35
C LEU A 201 21.31 -4.33 9.93
N ASP A 202 22.62 -4.52 10.15
CA ASP A 202 23.18 -5.72 10.77
C ASP A 202 23.98 -5.35 12.03
N ARG A 203 23.54 -5.89 13.16
CA ARG A 203 24.18 -5.68 14.47
C ARG A 203 24.84 -6.95 15.00
N ASP A 204 24.96 -8.00 14.18
CA ASP A 204 25.76 -9.18 14.50
C ASP A 204 27.26 -8.80 14.46
N GLN A 205 27.98 -8.97 15.57
CA GLN A 205 29.41 -8.61 15.69
C GLN A 205 30.31 -9.38 14.71
N LEU A 206 29.85 -10.55 14.22
CA LEU A 206 30.56 -11.35 13.23
C LEU A 206 30.28 -10.90 11.79
N SER A 207 29.36 -9.96 11.60
CA SER A 207 29.03 -9.44 10.28
C SER A 207 30.12 -8.52 9.76
N ALA A 208 30.46 -8.67 8.48
CA ALA A 208 31.34 -7.73 7.79
C ALA A 208 30.74 -6.32 7.69
N GLN A 209 29.42 -6.17 7.90
CA GLN A 209 28.69 -4.90 7.87
C GLN A 209 28.48 -4.30 9.27
N TYR A 210 29.09 -4.89 10.30
CA TYR A 210 28.95 -4.41 11.67
C TYR A 210 29.67 -3.07 11.87
N VAL A 211 28.90 -2.01 12.10
CA VAL A 211 29.45 -0.69 12.43
C VAL A 211 29.80 -0.63 13.91
N GLN A 212 31.06 -0.29 14.23
CA GLN A 212 31.52 -0.07 15.61
C GLN A 212 31.19 1.34 16.12
N ASN A 213 31.14 1.52 17.44
CA ASN A 213 30.98 2.83 18.10
C ASN A 213 29.71 3.60 17.67
N VAL A 214 28.63 2.89 17.31
CA VAL A 214 27.36 3.51 16.91
C VAL A 214 26.81 4.45 18.00
N ARG A 215 26.94 4.07 19.27
CA ARG A 215 26.49 4.88 20.41
C ARG A 215 27.11 6.28 20.41
N SER A 216 28.44 6.38 20.30
CA SER A 216 29.11 7.69 20.34
C SER A 216 28.84 8.52 19.09
N ARG A 217 28.66 7.88 17.93
CA ARG A 217 28.29 8.55 16.67
C ARG A 217 26.89 9.12 16.70
N ILE A 218 25.93 8.39 17.28
CA ILE A 218 24.55 8.86 17.42
C ILE A 218 24.47 10.00 18.45
N GLN A 219 25.15 9.86 19.59
CA GLN A 219 25.16 10.88 20.64
C GLN A 219 25.82 12.20 20.21
N SER A 220 26.66 12.21 19.18
CA SER A 220 27.27 13.43 18.64
C SER A 220 26.36 14.18 17.64
N LEU A 221 25.21 13.61 17.26
CA LEU A 221 24.31 14.25 16.31
C LEU A 221 23.59 15.46 16.96
N PRO A 222 23.56 16.63 16.30
CA PRO A 222 23.06 17.87 16.91
C PRO A 222 21.61 17.83 17.40
N THR A 223 20.76 17.05 16.74
CA THR A 223 19.32 16.97 17.04
C THR A 223 18.92 15.63 17.67
N TRP A 224 19.89 14.80 18.09
CA TRP A 224 19.60 13.57 18.81
C TRP A 224 19.13 13.88 20.24
N ASN A 225 17.84 13.65 20.48
CA ASN A 225 17.12 14.00 21.71
C ASN A 225 16.59 12.73 22.40
N ASP A 226 17.49 11.79 22.68
CA ASP A 226 17.13 10.45 23.17
C ASP A 226 16.21 9.70 22.19
N GLY A 227 16.41 9.90 20.88
CA GLY A 227 15.70 9.17 19.83
C GLY A 227 14.28 9.64 19.49
N ARG A 228 13.73 10.65 20.18
CA ARG A 228 12.37 11.15 19.87
C ARG A 228 12.28 11.67 18.43
N ASN A 229 11.25 11.25 17.69
CA ASN A 229 11.08 11.50 16.24
C ASN A 229 12.19 10.92 15.34
N HIS A 230 12.97 9.95 15.82
CA HIS A 230 13.96 9.25 15.00
C HIS A 230 13.42 7.90 14.55
N LEU A 231 13.76 7.51 13.32
CA LEU A 231 13.47 6.19 12.75
C LEU A 231 14.79 5.47 12.47
N ILE A 232 14.93 4.25 12.99
CA ILE A 232 16.09 3.39 12.80
C ILE A 232 15.65 2.13 12.05
N PHE A 233 16.37 1.79 10.98
CA PHE A 233 16.13 0.57 10.23
C PHE A 233 17.03 -0.56 10.74
N ASN A 234 16.45 -1.73 11.00
CA ASN A 234 17.20 -2.94 11.32
C ASN A 234 16.62 -4.11 10.51
N LEU A 235 17.44 -4.68 9.62
CA LEU A 235 17.01 -5.77 8.74
C LEU A 235 17.30 -7.15 9.34
N TYR A 236 18.35 -7.27 10.15
CA TYR A 236 18.84 -8.54 10.66
C TYR A 236 18.62 -8.69 12.16
N SER A 237 17.41 -8.34 12.62
CA SER A 237 17.02 -8.38 14.04
C SER A 237 16.78 -9.79 14.57
N GLY A 238 17.20 -10.03 15.81
CA GLY A 238 16.98 -11.25 16.57
C GLY A 238 17.74 -12.46 16.03
N THR A 239 18.35 -13.24 16.92
CA THR A 239 18.87 -14.57 16.58
C THR A 239 18.45 -15.57 17.64
N TRP A 240 18.21 -16.81 17.24
CA TRP A 240 18.01 -17.94 18.16
C TRP A 240 19.11 -17.97 19.27
N PRO A 241 18.81 -18.34 20.53
CA PRO A 241 17.54 -18.86 21.09
C PRO A 241 16.49 -17.82 21.34
N ASP A 242 16.92 -16.72 21.94
CA ASP A 242 16.01 -15.83 22.65
C ASP A 242 15.44 -14.77 21.72
N TYR A 243 15.90 -14.75 20.45
CA TYR A 243 15.62 -13.71 19.46
C TYR A 243 15.80 -12.31 20.05
N THR A 244 16.75 -12.18 20.97
CA THR A 244 17.01 -10.98 21.74
C THR A 244 17.39 -9.85 20.81
N GLU A 245 16.72 -8.71 20.99
CA GLU A 245 16.74 -7.59 20.06
C GLU A 245 17.78 -6.52 20.44
N ASP A 246 18.93 -6.92 21.00
CA ASP A 246 19.96 -5.96 21.40
C ASP A 246 20.67 -5.40 20.15
N LEU A 247 20.47 -4.10 19.90
CA LEU A 247 21.13 -3.37 18.83
C LEU A 247 22.60 -3.00 19.16
N GLY A 248 23.02 -3.24 20.42
CA GLY A 248 24.34 -2.87 20.93
C GLY A 248 24.45 -1.37 21.26
N PHE A 249 23.33 -0.65 21.35
CA PHE A 249 23.27 0.75 21.80
C PHE A 249 21.88 1.11 22.33
N GLU A 250 21.79 2.22 23.06
CA GLU A 250 20.54 2.74 23.61
C GLU A 250 19.72 3.44 22.50
N VAL A 251 18.61 2.82 22.13
CA VAL A 251 17.64 3.35 21.14
C VAL A 251 16.85 4.54 21.68
N GLY A 252 16.68 4.61 22.99
CA GLY A 252 15.81 5.58 23.65
C GLY A 252 14.37 5.51 23.11
N GLN A 253 13.84 6.68 22.78
CA GLN A 253 12.49 6.91 22.26
C GLN A 253 12.39 6.76 20.73
N ALA A 254 13.43 6.28 20.05
CA ALA A 254 13.40 6.09 18.61
C ALA A 254 12.45 4.97 18.18
N MET A 255 11.81 5.18 17.04
CA MET A 255 10.98 4.23 16.34
C MET A 255 11.86 3.24 15.56
N LEU A 256 11.47 1.97 15.52
CA LEU A 256 12.24 0.92 14.88
C LEU A 256 11.46 0.35 13.70
N ALA A 257 12.03 0.44 12.50
CA ALA A 257 11.60 -0.29 11.32
C ALA A 257 12.41 -1.60 11.25
N LYS A 258 11.81 -2.70 11.72
CA LYS A 258 12.50 -3.98 11.94
C LYS A 258 11.97 -5.09 11.06
N ALA A 259 12.86 -5.86 10.46
CA ALA A 259 12.50 -7.17 9.95
C ALA A 259 12.67 -8.24 11.01
N SER A 260 11.87 -9.32 10.89
CA SER A 260 11.83 -10.42 11.86
C SER A 260 11.44 -9.99 13.28
N ALA A 261 10.59 -8.96 13.41
CA ALA A 261 10.17 -8.43 14.70
C ALA A 261 9.43 -9.49 15.52
N ASP A 262 9.84 -9.64 16.79
CA ASP A 262 9.20 -10.55 17.74
C ASP A 262 8.05 -9.83 18.45
N VAL A 263 6.87 -10.44 18.49
CA VAL A 263 5.66 -9.83 19.08
C VAL A 263 5.82 -9.46 20.56
N VAL A 264 6.73 -10.10 21.29
CA VAL A 264 6.97 -9.83 22.72
C VAL A 264 7.74 -8.51 22.93
N ASN A 265 8.56 -8.11 21.97
CA ASN A 265 9.42 -6.93 22.04
C ASN A 265 9.02 -5.82 21.07
N PHE A 266 8.20 -6.12 20.07
CA PHE A 266 7.60 -5.17 19.15
C PHE A 266 6.66 -4.22 19.91
N ARG A 267 6.75 -2.91 19.62
CA ARG A 267 5.87 -1.88 20.20
C ARG A 267 4.72 -1.59 19.23
N PRO A 268 3.50 -2.13 19.46
CA PRO A 268 2.41 -2.01 18.49
C PRO A 268 2.01 -0.54 18.28
N ASN A 269 1.71 -0.19 17.03
CA ASN A 269 1.37 1.18 16.60
C ASN A 269 2.47 2.22 16.85
N PHE A 270 3.68 1.80 17.23
CA PHE A 270 4.86 2.66 17.37
C PHE A 270 5.99 2.17 16.46
N ASP A 271 6.43 0.92 16.60
CA ASP A 271 7.39 0.33 15.66
C ASP A 271 6.72 -0.08 14.34
N ILE A 272 7.53 -0.39 13.32
CA ILE A 272 7.06 -0.89 12.02
C ILE A 272 7.75 -2.23 11.73
N SER A 273 6.96 -3.27 11.51
CA SER A 273 7.48 -4.52 10.97
C SER A 273 7.65 -4.39 9.45
N ILE A 274 8.85 -4.64 8.95
CA ILE A 274 9.22 -4.61 7.53
C ILE A 274 9.68 -6.00 7.07
N PRO A 275 9.63 -6.34 5.77
CA PRO A 275 10.06 -7.66 5.33
C PRO A 275 11.60 -7.77 5.34
N LEU A 276 12.09 -8.99 5.48
CA LEU A 276 13.50 -9.32 5.26
C LEU A 276 13.75 -9.44 3.74
N PHE A 277 14.62 -8.59 3.19
CA PHE A 277 14.99 -8.58 1.77
C PHE A 277 16.51 -8.70 1.59
N SER A 278 16.94 -9.34 0.50
CA SER A 278 18.36 -9.56 0.23
C SER A 278 19.03 -8.33 -0.37
N LYS A 279 20.37 -8.32 -0.40
CA LYS A 279 21.14 -7.28 -1.11
C LYS A 279 20.77 -7.14 -2.60
N ASP A 280 20.33 -8.23 -3.22
CA ASP A 280 19.95 -8.28 -4.64
C ASP A 280 18.53 -7.75 -4.88
N HIS A 281 17.79 -7.44 -3.80
CA HIS A 281 16.49 -6.81 -3.93
C HIS A 281 16.66 -5.41 -4.57
N PRO A 282 15.90 -5.10 -5.63
CA PRO A 282 16.13 -3.91 -6.43
C PRO A 282 15.65 -2.65 -5.71
N LEU A 283 16.30 -1.53 -5.99
CA LEU A 283 15.89 -0.21 -5.50
C LEU A 283 14.48 0.15 -5.99
N LYS A 284 14.26 0.03 -7.30
CA LYS A 284 13.00 0.32 -8.02
C LYS A 284 12.73 -0.76 -9.07
N GLY A 285 11.48 -0.88 -9.49
CA GLY A 285 11.15 -1.66 -10.69
C GLY A 285 11.32 -3.17 -10.57
N GLY A 286 11.29 -3.73 -9.36
CA GLY A 286 11.62 -5.14 -9.20
C GLY A 286 10.70 -6.10 -9.93
N GLY A 287 11.13 -7.37 -9.93
CA GLY A 287 10.56 -8.40 -10.79
C GLY A 287 9.05 -8.45 -10.71
N LEU A 288 8.39 -8.49 -11.87
CA LEU A 288 6.93 -8.55 -11.96
C LEU A 288 6.39 -9.75 -11.18
N GLY A 289 5.22 -9.55 -10.56
CA GLY A 289 4.41 -10.68 -10.11
C GLY A 289 4.15 -11.66 -11.25
N TYR A 290 4.15 -12.95 -10.94
CA TYR A 290 3.95 -14.02 -11.92
C TYR A 290 2.50 -14.18 -12.40
N LEU A 291 1.51 -13.80 -11.59
CA LEU A 291 0.10 -13.89 -11.97
C LEU A 291 -0.38 -12.54 -12.48
N ARG A 292 -0.60 -12.45 -13.79
CA ARG A 292 -1.19 -11.26 -14.40
C ARG A 292 -2.70 -11.28 -14.21
N LEU A 293 -3.29 -10.12 -13.90
CA LEU A 293 -4.73 -9.94 -13.65
C LEU A 293 -5.64 -10.51 -14.76
N SER A 294 -5.15 -10.64 -16.00
CA SER A 294 -5.94 -11.12 -17.14
C SER A 294 -5.75 -12.60 -17.49
N GLU A 295 -4.95 -13.35 -16.74
CA GLU A 295 -4.62 -14.74 -17.06
C GLU A 295 -5.28 -15.69 -16.04
N ALA A 296 -5.98 -16.70 -16.53
CA ALA A 296 -6.45 -17.80 -15.68
C ALA A 296 -5.21 -18.43 -15.03
N PRO A 297 -5.18 -18.60 -13.68
CA PRO A 297 -4.01 -19.12 -13.01
C PRO A 297 -3.67 -20.50 -13.58
N PRO A 298 -2.40 -20.75 -13.96
CA PRO A 298 -2.02 -22.06 -14.43
C PRO A 298 -2.27 -23.10 -13.34
N SER A 299 -2.72 -24.29 -13.74
CA SER A 299 -2.80 -25.46 -12.86
C SER A 299 -1.38 -25.79 -12.41
N ARG A 300 -1.17 -25.83 -11.10
CA ARG A 300 0.13 -26.09 -10.49
C ARG A 300 0.27 -27.57 -10.13
N LYS A 301 1.43 -28.16 -10.41
CA LYS A 301 1.70 -29.57 -10.17
C LYS A 301 1.73 -29.91 -8.68
N TYR A 302 2.38 -29.07 -7.88
CA TYR A 302 2.60 -29.34 -6.46
C TYR A 302 1.60 -28.58 -5.59
N LEU A 303 1.21 -29.21 -4.49
CA LEU A 303 0.35 -28.60 -3.49
C LEU A 303 1.17 -27.70 -2.56
N LEU A 304 2.18 -28.26 -1.90
CA LEU A 304 2.97 -27.57 -0.87
C LEU A 304 4.46 -27.83 -1.09
N VAL A 305 5.26 -26.76 -1.08
CA VAL A 305 6.71 -26.91 -1.25
C VAL A 305 7.55 -26.11 -0.26
N PHE A 306 8.74 -26.62 -0.01
CA PHE A 306 9.83 -25.94 0.68
C PHE A 306 11.14 -26.39 0.07
N LYS A 307 12.07 -25.47 -0.10
CA LYS A 307 13.46 -25.79 -0.41
C LYS A 307 14.35 -24.84 0.38
N GLY A 308 15.19 -25.34 1.27
CA GLY A 308 16.00 -24.48 2.14
C GLY A 308 17.10 -25.20 2.92
N LYS A 309 17.79 -24.47 3.79
CA LYS A 309 18.89 -25.00 4.60
C LYS A 309 18.39 -25.58 5.92
N ARG A 310 18.95 -26.72 6.35
CA ARG A 310 18.78 -27.36 7.65
C ARG A 310 20.06 -27.15 8.47
N TYR A 311 19.93 -26.63 9.68
CA TYR A 311 21.08 -26.33 10.55
C TYR A 311 21.44 -27.59 11.35
N LEU A 312 22.65 -28.14 11.14
CA LEU A 312 23.12 -29.34 11.83
C LEU A 312 23.69 -29.03 13.23
N THR A 313 24.17 -27.81 13.42
CA THR A 313 24.66 -27.28 14.69
C THR A 313 24.07 -25.90 14.97
N GLY A 314 23.92 -25.59 16.25
CA GLY A 314 23.11 -24.48 16.71
C GLY A 314 21.62 -24.87 16.70
N ILE A 315 20.88 -24.34 17.67
CA ILE A 315 19.49 -24.71 17.90
C ILE A 315 18.60 -23.68 17.14
N GLY A 316 17.35 -24.03 16.86
CA GLY A 316 16.47 -23.36 15.87
C GLY A 316 16.21 -24.19 14.61
N SER A 317 16.63 -25.46 14.63
CA SER A 317 16.53 -26.41 13.50
C SER A 317 15.32 -27.34 13.58
N GLU A 318 14.64 -27.47 14.71
CA GLU A 318 13.65 -28.54 14.95
C GLU A 318 12.53 -28.58 13.91
N THR A 319 11.87 -27.45 13.64
CA THR A 319 10.83 -27.34 12.61
C THR A 319 11.35 -27.76 11.23
N ARG A 320 12.56 -27.30 10.84
CA ARG A 320 13.17 -27.65 9.54
C ARG A 320 13.63 -29.10 9.49
N ASN A 321 14.09 -29.62 10.62
CA ASN A 321 14.53 -30.97 10.80
C ASN A 321 13.39 -31.97 10.69
N ALA A 322 12.17 -31.56 11.08
CA ALA A 322 10.96 -32.36 11.02
C ALA A 322 10.23 -32.31 9.65
N LEU A 323 10.60 -31.42 8.72
CA LEU A 323 9.94 -31.31 7.41
C LEU A 323 9.98 -32.59 6.58
N TYR A 324 11.00 -33.43 6.75
CA TYR A 324 11.08 -34.71 6.04
C TYR A 324 9.92 -35.67 6.40
N HIS A 325 9.31 -35.54 7.58
CA HIS A 325 8.19 -36.39 7.99
C HIS A 325 6.91 -36.15 7.18
N ILE A 326 6.75 -34.95 6.64
CA ILE A 326 5.58 -34.55 5.84
C ILE A 326 5.90 -34.46 4.34
N HIS A 327 7.13 -34.79 3.93
CA HIS A 327 7.51 -34.92 2.53
C HIS A 327 7.05 -36.28 1.97
N ASN A 328 6.32 -36.28 0.86
CA ASN A 328 5.84 -37.52 0.22
C ASN A 328 6.41 -37.78 -1.19
N GLY A 329 7.17 -36.84 -1.76
CA GLY A 329 7.75 -36.98 -3.10
C GLY A 329 6.76 -36.83 -4.26
N GLU A 330 5.48 -36.59 -4.00
CA GLU A 330 4.42 -36.49 -5.00
C GLU A 330 3.93 -35.05 -5.17
N ASP A 331 2.97 -34.62 -4.33
CA ASP A 331 2.38 -33.28 -4.30
C ASP A 331 2.99 -32.38 -3.21
N ILE A 332 3.69 -32.96 -2.22
CA ILE A 332 4.33 -32.25 -1.10
C ILE A 332 5.85 -32.44 -1.16
N ILE A 333 6.57 -31.41 -1.62
CA ILE A 333 8.01 -31.44 -1.86
C ILE A 333 8.73 -30.54 -0.86
N LEU A 334 9.31 -31.11 0.19
CA LEU A 334 9.98 -30.37 1.26
C LEU A 334 11.44 -30.81 1.34
N LEU A 335 12.31 -30.02 0.74
CA LEU A 335 13.71 -30.35 0.49
C LEU A 335 14.61 -29.52 1.40
N THR A 336 15.54 -30.19 2.08
CA THR A 336 16.53 -29.53 2.93
C THR A 336 17.95 -29.85 2.48
N THR A 337 18.87 -28.90 2.62
CA THR A 337 20.32 -29.14 2.49
C THR A 337 21.02 -28.79 3.78
N CYS A 338 22.01 -29.59 4.16
CA CYS A 338 22.86 -29.32 5.32
C CYS A 338 24.21 -28.68 4.96
N LYS A 339 24.44 -28.33 3.68
CA LYS A 339 25.60 -27.56 3.25
C LYS A 339 25.52 -26.12 3.75
N HIS A 340 25.98 -25.88 4.98
CA HIS A 340 25.89 -24.57 5.63
C HIS A 340 27.09 -24.24 6.53
N GLY A 341 27.82 -23.18 6.18
CA GLY A 341 29.05 -22.77 6.88
C GLY A 341 30.27 -23.54 6.40
N LYS A 342 31.44 -23.28 7.01
CA LYS A 342 32.70 -23.95 6.64
C LYS A 342 32.85 -25.33 7.30
N ASP A 343 32.19 -25.56 8.44
CA ASP A 343 32.34 -26.77 9.26
C ASP A 343 31.20 -27.80 9.09
N TRP A 344 30.32 -27.64 8.10
CA TRP A 344 29.14 -28.52 7.96
C TRP A 344 29.49 -30.01 7.80
N GLU A 345 30.61 -30.32 7.17
CA GLU A 345 31.11 -31.69 6.99
C GLU A 345 31.46 -32.35 8.32
N ARG A 346 31.92 -31.56 9.31
CA ARG A 346 32.29 -32.05 10.65
C ARG A 346 31.07 -32.43 11.48
N HIS A 347 29.90 -31.88 11.16
CA HIS A 347 28.66 -32.09 11.88
C HIS A 347 27.61 -32.88 11.09
N LYS A 348 28.05 -33.50 9.99
CA LYS A 348 27.21 -34.25 9.08
C LYS A 348 26.52 -35.42 9.80
N ASP A 349 25.19 -35.44 9.78
CA ASP A 349 24.40 -36.58 10.25
C ASP A 349 24.18 -37.64 9.15
N SER A 350 23.62 -38.78 9.53
CA SER A 350 23.39 -39.92 8.63
C SER A 350 22.40 -39.62 7.49
N ARG A 351 21.54 -38.60 7.62
CA ARG A 351 20.54 -38.23 6.60
C ARG A 351 21.09 -37.24 5.58
N CYS A 352 22.18 -36.53 5.90
CA CYS A 352 22.61 -35.39 5.12
C CYS A 352 22.98 -35.71 3.66
N ASP A 353 23.51 -36.91 3.37
CA ASP A 353 23.79 -37.32 1.99
C ASP A 353 22.52 -37.44 1.15
N ARG A 354 21.51 -38.12 1.70
CA ARG A 354 20.20 -38.28 1.05
C ARG A 354 19.49 -36.94 0.88
N ASP A 355 19.51 -36.10 1.92
CA ASP A 355 18.95 -34.74 1.88
C ASP A 355 19.57 -33.93 0.72
N ASN A 356 20.91 -33.96 0.59
CA ASN A 356 21.62 -33.22 -0.45
C ASN A 356 21.38 -33.78 -1.86
N GLU A 357 21.28 -35.11 -2.00
CA GLU A 357 20.95 -35.75 -3.26
C GLU A 357 19.55 -35.31 -3.74
N GLU A 358 18.54 -35.45 -2.89
CA GLU A 358 17.17 -35.01 -3.19
C GLU A 358 17.09 -33.50 -3.46
N TYR A 359 17.78 -32.69 -2.66
CA TYR A 359 17.82 -31.24 -2.83
C TYR A 359 18.36 -30.81 -4.20
N SER A 360 19.28 -31.60 -4.78
CA SER A 360 19.91 -31.31 -6.08
C SER A 360 19.02 -31.62 -7.29
N LYS A 361 18.00 -32.49 -7.13
CA LYS A 361 17.11 -32.94 -8.22
C LYS A 361 16.14 -31.87 -8.71
N PHE A 362 15.86 -30.85 -7.91
CA PHE A 362 14.83 -29.85 -8.19
C PHE A 362 15.43 -28.46 -8.39
N ASP A 363 15.01 -27.70 -9.39
CA ASP A 363 15.32 -26.27 -9.46
C ASP A 363 14.45 -25.48 -8.48
N TYR A 364 15.04 -24.47 -7.82
CA TYR A 364 14.33 -23.69 -6.80
C TYR A 364 13.21 -22.85 -7.40
N GLN A 365 13.51 -22.13 -8.48
CA GLN A 365 12.58 -21.18 -9.08
C GLN A 365 11.41 -21.92 -9.74
N GLN A 366 11.70 -22.99 -10.48
CA GLN A 366 10.67 -23.85 -11.08
C GLN A 366 9.75 -24.46 -10.02
N LEU A 367 10.28 -24.87 -8.87
CA LEU A 367 9.48 -25.42 -7.78
C LEU A 367 8.48 -24.38 -7.26
N LEU A 368 8.94 -23.16 -6.94
CA LEU A 368 8.06 -22.08 -6.46
C LEU A 368 6.96 -21.72 -7.46
N HIS A 369 7.29 -21.60 -8.74
CA HIS A 369 6.30 -21.24 -9.77
C HIS A 369 5.26 -22.32 -10.02
N ASN A 370 5.58 -23.59 -9.74
CA ASN A 370 4.71 -24.74 -9.99
C ASN A 370 4.01 -25.28 -8.73
N SER A 371 3.95 -24.50 -7.64
CA SER A 371 3.40 -24.93 -6.34
C SER A 371 2.32 -24.00 -5.81
N SER A 372 1.21 -24.55 -5.30
CA SER A 372 0.10 -23.71 -4.82
C SER A 372 0.44 -22.99 -3.51
N PHE A 373 1.08 -23.70 -2.59
CA PHE A 373 1.50 -23.22 -1.28
C PHE A 373 3.02 -23.34 -1.11
N CYS A 374 3.62 -22.36 -0.45
CA CYS A 374 5.05 -22.33 -0.14
C CYS A 374 5.23 -22.20 1.36
N LEU A 375 5.93 -23.16 1.97
CA LEU A 375 6.19 -23.13 3.39
C LEU A 375 7.23 -22.04 3.71
N VAL A 376 6.92 -21.23 4.71
CA VAL A 376 7.80 -20.18 5.25
C VAL A 376 8.06 -20.50 6.72
N PRO A 377 8.91 -21.50 7.02
CA PRO A 377 9.27 -21.82 8.39
C PRO A 377 10.32 -20.85 8.92
N ARG A 378 10.35 -20.67 10.25
CA ARG A 378 11.40 -19.92 10.94
C ARG A 378 12.79 -20.43 10.55
N GLY A 379 13.79 -19.56 10.64
CA GLY A 379 15.20 -19.90 10.43
C GLY A 379 16.04 -19.44 11.61
N ARG A 380 17.27 -18.98 11.32
CA ARG A 380 18.11 -18.26 12.30
C ARG A 380 17.36 -17.06 12.91
N ARG A 381 16.44 -16.47 12.15
CA ARG A 381 15.55 -15.36 12.53
C ARG A 381 14.09 -15.78 12.33
N LEU A 382 13.17 -15.01 12.91
CA LEU A 382 11.72 -15.25 12.76
C LEU A 382 11.25 -15.01 11.32
N GLY A 383 11.75 -13.97 10.65
CA GLY A 383 11.51 -13.70 9.24
C GLY A 383 12.46 -14.47 8.33
N SER A 384 12.01 -14.76 7.10
CA SER A 384 12.77 -15.51 6.10
C SER A 384 12.65 -14.88 4.72
N PHE A 385 13.73 -14.89 3.92
CA PHE A 385 13.70 -14.47 2.51
C PHE A 385 12.65 -15.25 1.70
N ARG A 386 12.32 -16.48 2.12
CA ARG A 386 11.26 -17.31 1.53
C ARG A 386 9.91 -16.60 1.49
N PHE A 387 9.66 -15.67 2.41
CA PHE A 387 8.42 -14.91 2.46
C PHE A 387 8.21 -14.07 1.20
N LEU A 388 9.18 -13.21 0.85
CA LEU A 388 9.10 -12.36 -0.34
C LEU A 388 9.13 -13.17 -1.64
N GLU A 389 9.94 -14.22 -1.70
CA GLU A 389 10.02 -15.10 -2.87
C GLU A 389 8.70 -15.84 -3.13
N ALA A 390 8.01 -16.30 -2.07
CA ALA A 390 6.68 -16.89 -2.18
C ALA A 390 5.67 -15.87 -2.71
N LEU A 391 5.71 -14.63 -2.19
CA LEU A 391 4.82 -13.57 -2.65
C LEU A 391 5.03 -13.27 -4.14
N GLN A 392 6.27 -13.08 -4.58
CA GLN A 392 6.62 -12.82 -5.97
C GLN A 392 6.14 -13.95 -6.89
N ALA A 393 6.33 -15.20 -6.49
CA ALA A 393 5.95 -16.38 -7.27
C ALA A 393 4.44 -16.64 -7.30
N ALA A 394 3.59 -15.82 -6.67
CA ALA A 394 2.17 -16.08 -6.46
C ALA A 394 1.92 -17.43 -5.76
N CYS A 395 2.86 -17.85 -4.90
CA CYS A 395 2.81 -19.08 -4.13
C CYS A 395 2.34 -18.74 -2.72
N ILE A 396 1.19 -19.26 -2.28
CA ILE A 396 0.55 -18.81 -1.04
C ILE A 396 1.48 -19.16 0.13
N PRO A 397 1.99 -18.17 0.89
CA PRO A 397 2.86 -18.44 2.02
C PRO A 397 2.09 -19.16 3.13
N VAL A 398 2.62 -20.30 3.56
CA VAL A 398 2.21 -21.03 4.76
C VAL A 398 3.24 -20.70 5.84
N ILE A 399 2.88 -19.79 6.74
CA ILE A 399 3.79 -19.22 7.73
C ILE A 399 3.86 -20.15 8.92
N LEU A 400 5.06 -20.61 9.26
CA LEU A 400 5.37 -21.42 10.44
C LEU A 400 6.48 -20.73 11.24
N SER A 401 6.12 -19.68 11.96
CA SER A 401 7.05 -18.87 12.75
C SER A 401 6.27 -18.19 13.87
N ASN A 402 6.05 -18.90 14.98
CA ASN A 402 5.27 -18.40 16.11
C ASN A 402 5.94 -17.14 16.71
N GLY A 403 5.15 -16.12 17.01
CA GLY A 403 5.65 -14.86 17.57
C GLY A 403 6.26 -13.89 16.55
N TRP A 404 6.21 -14.19 15.25
CA TRP A 404 6.64 -13.24 14.23
C TRP A 404 5.55 -12.21 13.92
N GLU A 405 5.85 -10.92 14.14
CA GLU A 405 5.03 -9.82 13.66
C GLU A 405 5.24 -9.63 12.15
N LEU A 406 4.21 -9.93 11.34
CA LEU A 406 4.35 -9.90 9.88
C LEU A 406 4.57 -8.48 9.35
N PRO A 407 5.20 -8.34 8.16
CA PRO A 407 5.46 -7.03 7.59
C PRO A 407 4.17 -6.22 7.42
N PHE A 408 4.15 -5.01 7.97
CA PHE A 408 3.03 -4.07 7.89
C PHE A 408 1.66 -4.64 8.36
N SER A 409 1.62 -5.59 9.31
CA SER A 409 0.35 -6.21 9.75
C SER A 409 -0.70 -5.23 10.28
N GLU A 410 -0.28 -4.04 10.71
CA GLU A 410 -1.22 -3.01 11.18
C GLU A 410 -2.13 -2.51 10.05
N VAL A 411 -1.65 -2.54 8.80
CA VAL A 411 -2.40 -2.08 7.62
C VAL A 411 -2.72 -3.19 6.63
N ILE A 412 -1.92 -4.27 6.56
CA ILE A 412 -2.14 -5.42 5.67
C ILE A 412 -2.93 -6.51 6.39
N ASP A 413 -4.05 -6.93 5.80
CA ASP A 413 -4.82 -8.10 6.26
C ASP A 413 -4.21 -9.40 5.72
N TRP A 414 -3.23 -9.94 6.45
CA TRP A 414 -2.53 -11.17 6.07
C TRP A 414 -3.44 -12.39 5.96
N ARG A 415 -4.63 -12.39 6.58
CA ARG A 415 -5.62 -13.48 6.41
C ARG A 415 -6.09 -13.62 4.97
N LYS A 416 -6.00 -12.55 4.16
CA LYS A 416 -6.36 -12.55 2.74
C LYS A 416 -5.23 -12.99 1.81
N ALA A 417 -4.02 -13.19 2.30
CA ALA A 417 -2.85 -13.50 1.46
C ALA A 417 -1.98 -14.67 1.95
N ALA A 418 -2.16 -15.13 3.19
CA ALA A 418 -1.34 -16.16 3.80
C ALA A 418 -2.18 -17.17 4.60
N VAL A 419 -1.60 -18.36 4.83
CA VAL A 419 -2.09 -19.33 5.81
C VAL A 419 -1.11 -19.32 6.98
N ILE A 420 -1.59 -18.99 8.18
CA ILE A 420 -0.76 -18.96 9.38
C ILE A 420 -0.95 -20.29 10.11
N GLY A 421 0.15 -21.02 10.33
CA GLY A 421 0.16 -22.28 11.04
C GLY A 421 0.95 -22.20 12.34
N ASP A 422 0.56 -23.01 13.31
CA ASP A 422 1.32 -23.21 14.54
C ASP A 422 2.45 -24.21 14.29
N GLU A 423 3.67 -23.86 14.69
CA GLU A 423 4.84 -24.73 14.55
C GLU A 423 4.71 -26.05 15.30
N ARG A 424 3.95 -26.08 16.40
CA ARG A 424 3.63 -27.30 17.17
C ARG A 424 2.77 -28.27 16.37
N LEU A 425 2.05 -27.77 15.36
CA LEU A 425 1.11 -28.53 14.54
C LEU A 425 1.64 -28.82 13.13
N LEU A 426 2.97 -28.88 12.96
CA LEU A 426 3.62 -29.13 11.67
C LEU A 426 3.01 -30.31 10.89
N LEU A 427 2.68 -31.40 11.58
CA LEU A 427 2.12 -32.61 10.96
C LEU A 427 0.70 -32.40 10.38
N GLN A 428 -0.02 -31.37 10.82
CA GLN A 428 -1.37 -31.05 10.32
C GLN A 428 -1.34 -30.16 9.06
N VAL A 429 -0.21 -29.53 8.75
CA VAL A 429 -0.07 -28.60 7.61
C VAL A 429 -0.53 -29.21 6.27
N PRO A 430 -0.21 -30.47 5.93
CA PRO A 430 -0.76 -31.13 4.73
C PRO A 430 -2.29 -31.18 4.68
N SER A 431 -2.95 -31.42 5.82
CA SER A 431 -4.42 -31.46 5.89
C SER A 431 -5.01 -30.05 5.70
N ILE A 432 -4.38 -29.05 6.33
CA ILE A 432 -4.81 -27.65 6.23
C ILE A 432 -4.72 -27.18 4.78
N THR A 433 -3.61 -27.41 4.08
CA THR A 433 -3.44 -26.98 2.68
C THR A 433 -4.40 -27.70 1.73
N ARG A 434 -4.71 -28.99 1.97
CA ARG A 434 -5.71 -29.74 1.20
C ARG A 434 -7.14 -29.27 1.42
N SER A 435 -7.46 -28.74 2.60
CA SER A 435 -8.81 -28.24 2.91
C SER A 435 -9.15 -26.88 2.25
N VAL A 436 -8.16 -26.16 1.72
CA VAL A 436 -8.41 -24.84 1.11
C VAL A 436 -9.05 -25.03 -0.28
N GLY A 437 -10.29 -24.55 -0.43
CA GLY A 437 -11.02 -24.60 -1.70
C GLY A 437 -10.37 -23.78 -2.82
N ARG A 438 -10.65 -24.15 -4.08
CA ARG A 438 -10.06 -23.53 -5.28
C ARG A 438 -10.31 -22.02 -5.37
N ASP A 439 -11.53 -21.56 -5.07
CA ASP A 439 -11.87 -20.14 -5.10
C ASP A 439 -11.07 -19.33 -4.08
N ARG A 440 -10.85 -19.93 -2.90
CA ARG A 440 -10.01 -19.34 -1.87
C ARG A 440 -8.55 -19.29 -2.30
N ILE A 441 -8.03 -20.34 -2.93
CA ILE A 441 -6.67 -20.36 -3.50
C ILE A 441 -6.51 -19.24 -4.53
N LEU A 442 -7.48 -19.05 -5.42
CA LEU A 442 -7.45 -17.96 -6.40
C LEU A 442 -7.39 -16.58 -5.72
N ALA A 443 -8.28 -16.34 -4.75
CA ALA A 443 -8.32 -15.08 -4.02
C ALA A 443 -7.02 -14.80 -3.25
N LEU A 444 -6.47 -15.81 -2.56
CA LEU A 444 -5.20 -15.70 -1.84
C LEU A 444 -4.05 -15.36 -2.81
N ARG A 445 -3.97 -16.03 -3.97
CA ARG A 445 -2.93 -15.77 -4.99
C ARG A 445 -3.03 -14.38 -5.60
N GLN A 446 -4.24 -13.92 -5.91
CA GLN A 446 -4.47 -12.55 -6.40
C GLN A 446 -4.04 -11.52 -5.35
N GLN A 447 -4.40 -11.73 -4.08
CA GLN A 447 -4.00 -10.84 -3.00
C GLN A 447 -2.49 -10.83 -2.80
N THR A 448 -1.84 -12.00 -2.80
CA THR A 448 -0.38 -12.12 -2.74
C THR A 448 0.31 -11.26 -3.80
N GLN A 449 -0.23 -11.25 -5.02
CA GLN A 449 0.36 -10.53 -6.15
C GLN A 449 0.10 -9.04 -6.08
N PHE A 450 -1.10 -8.64 -5.65
CA PHE A 450 -1.39 -7.27 -5.28
C PHE A 450 -0.40 -6.76 -4.22
N LEU A 451 -0.19 -7.49 -3.13
CA LEU A 451 0.72 -7.06 -2.05
C LEU A 451 2.17 -6.97 -2.54
N TRP A 452 2.63 -7.93 -3.34
CA TRP A 452 3.94 -7.88 -3.98
C TRP A 452 4.10 -6.60 -4.82
N ASP A 453 3.18 -6.38 -5.74
CA ASP A 453 3.24 -5.25 -6.66
C ASP A 453 2.97 -3.91 -5.97
N ALA A 454 2.21 -3.84 -4.88
CA ALA A 454 1.91 -2.59 -4.19
C ALA A 454 3.02 -2.18 -3.21
N TYR A 455 3.60 -3.13 -2.45
CA TYR A 455 4.41 -2.81 -1.27
C TYR A 455 5.78 -3.47 -1.22
N PHE A 456 5.99 -4.61 -1.88
CA PHE A 456 7.17 -5.45 -1.64
C PHE A 456 8.09 -5.65 -2.84
N SER A 457 7.72 -5.19 -4.04
CA SER A 457 8.51 -5.45 -5.25
C SER A 457 9.84 -4.68 -5.29
N SER A 458 10.09 -3.70 -4.43
CA SER A 458 11.36 -2.97 -4.37
C SER A 458 11.61 -2.33 -3.01
N VAL A 459 12.88 -2.00 -2.72
CA VAL A 459 13.26 -1.30 -1.47
C VAL A 459 12.49 0.03 -1.35
N ALA A 460 12.36 0.78 -2.45
CA ALA A 460 11.61 2.03 -2.45
C ALA A 460 10.16 1.86 -1.99
N LYS A 461 9.45 0.79 -2.41
CA LYS A 461 8.07 0.55 -1.96
C LYS A 461 7.99 0.22 -0.48
N ILE A 462 8.92 -0.59 0.03
CA ILE A 462 8.98 -0.93 1.46
C ILE A 462 9.21 0.33 2.30
N VAL A 463 10.15 1.17 1.90
CA VAL A 463 10.47 2.42 2.60
C VAL A 463 9.31 3.42 2.52
N LEU A 464 8.74 3.64 1.34
CA LEU A 464 7.60 4.54 1.18
C LEU A 464 6.38 4.05 1.96
N THR A 465 6.13 2.75 2.00
CA THR A 465 5.04 2.16 2.81
C THR A 465 5.27 2.43 4.29
N THR A 466 6.50 2.27 4.77
CA THR A 466 6.88 2.61 6.15
C THR A 466 6.59 4.08 6.46
N LEU A 467 6.98 5.00 5.59
CA LEU A 467 6.75 6.44 5.78
C LEU A 467 5.27 6.82 5.72
N GLU A 468 4.49 6.22 4.81
CA GLU A 468 3.05 6.45 4.71
C GLU A 468 2.29 5.94 5.94
N ILE A 469 2.68 4.80 6.50
CA ILE A 469 2.14 4.29 7.78
C ILE A 469 2.42 5.29 8.91
N ILE A 470 3.66 5.79 9.02
CA ILE A 470 4.00 6.79 10.04
C ILE A 470 3.21 8.08 9.80
N GLN A 471 3.06 8.52 8.55
CA GLN A 471 2.26 9.70 8.21
C GLN A 471 0.80 9.53 8.63
N ASP A 472 0.19 8.35 8.39
CA ASP A 472 -1.18 8.04 8.80
C ASP A 472 -1.33 8.08 10.33
N ARG A 473 -0.30 7.70 11.10
CA ARG A 473 -0.29 7.82 12.57
C ARG A 473 -0.19 9.28 13.04
N VAL A 474 0.62 10.09 12.36
CA VAL A 474 0.81 11.52 12.69
C VAL A 474 -0.44 12.33 12.35
N VAL A 475 -1.08 12.04 11.22
CA VAL A 475 -2.26 12.74 10.69
C VAL A 475 -3.48 11.81 10.77
N SER A 476 -3.78 11.34 11.99
CA SER A 476 -4.78 10.29 12.23
C SER A 476 -6.19 10.60 11.70
N HIS A 477 -6.59 11.87 11.69
CA HIS A 477 -7.88 12.33 11.16
C HIS A 477 -8.04 12.17 9.64
N VAL A 478 -6.94 11.99 8.91
CA VAL A 478 -6.91 11.78 7.45
C VAL A 478 -6.12 10.50 7.14
N SER A 479 -6.23 9.48 7.99
CA SER A 479 -5.55 8.20 7.79
C SER A 479 -6.29 7.34 6.78
N ARG A 480 -5.55 6.49 6.06
CA ARG A 480 -6.14 5.53 5.13
C ARG A 480 -6.80 4.40 5.93
N ASN A 481 -7.99 4.00 5.49
CA ASN A 481 -8.65 2.83 6.05
C ASN A 481 -8.09 1.52 5.50
N GLN A 482 -8.54 0.40 6.06
CA GLN A 482 -8.09 -0.93 5.67
C GLN A 482 -8.42 -1.27 4.21
N LEU A 483 -9.50 -0.72 3.63
CA LEU A 483 -9.84 -0.92 2.22
C LEU A 483 -8.78 -0.31 1.29
N LEU A 484 -8.32 0.90 1.59
CA LEU A 484 -7.30 1.58 0.80
C LEU A 484 -5.96 0.85 0.81
N TRP A 485 -5.60 0.23 1.94
CA TRP A 485 -4.37 -0.56 2.07
C TRP A 485 -4.47 -1.95 1.42
N ASN A 486 -5.66 -2.54 1.31
CA ASN A 486 -5.82 -3.94 0.92
C ASN A 486 -6.50 -4.17 -0.44
N SER A 487 -6.78 -3.10 -1.19
CA SER A 487 -7.37 -3.15 -2.53
C SER A 487 -6.52 -2.35 -3.51
N LEU A 488 -6.55 -2.72 -4.80
CA LEU A 488 -5.90 -1.96 -5.87
C LEU A 488 -6.40 -0.51 -5.85
N PRO A 489 -5.50 0.50 -5.98
CA PRO A 489 -4.08 0.42 -6.32
C PRO A 489 -3.12 0.27 -5.12
N GLY A 490 -3.65 0.23 -3.90
CA GLY A 490 -2.90 0.25 -2.64
C GLY A 490 -2.67 1.65 -2.08
N GLY A 491 -2.19 1.73 -0.84
CA GLY A 491 -2.06 2.97 -0.07
C GLY A 491 -1.07 3.98 -0.66
N LEU A 492 -0.08 3.53 -1.43
CA LEU A 492 0.91 4.43 -2.07
C LEU A 492 0.30 5.34 -3.15
N TYR A 493 -0.81 4.91 -3.76
CA TYR A 493 -1.49 5.65 -4.82
C TYR A 493 -2.87 6.19 -4.40
N ALA A 494 -3.40 5.77 -3.25
CA ALA A 494 -4.62 6.33 -2.67
C ALA A 494 -4.25 7.35 -1.59
N LEU A 495 -4.04 8.59 -2.00
CA LEU A 495 -3.67 9.70 -1.12
C LEU A 495 -4.87 10.17 -0.27
N PRO A 496 -4.84 10.03 1.06
CA PRO A 496 -6.00 10.33 1.89
C PRO A 496 -6.23 11.85 2.03
N GLN A 497 -5.22 12.67 1.74
CA GLN A 497 -5.34 14.14 1.71
C GLN A 497 -6.31 14.64 0.63
N TYR A 498 -6.63 13.81 -0.37
CA TYR A 498 -7.70 14.09 -1.33
C TYR A 498 -9.08 13.81 -0.73
N SER A 499 -9.25 12.63 -0.13
CA SER A 499 -10.47 12.25 0.58
C SER A 499 -10.23 11.01 1.44
N THR A 500 -10.89 10.95 2.59
CA THR A 500 -10.96 9.74 3.44
C THR A 500 -12.08 8.79 3.00
N ASP A 501 -13.02 9.25 2.16
CA ASP A 501 -14.11 8.42 1.63
C ASP A 501 -13.62 7.66 0.39
N PRO A 502 -13.56 6.30 0.43
CA PRO A 502 -13.18 5.49 -0.71
C PRO A 502 -14.06 5.74 -1.95
N ALA A 503 -15.31 6.18 -1.75
CA ALA A 503 -16.22 6.49 -2.85
C ALA A 503 -15.87 7.78 -3.61
N GLN A 504 -14.80 8.49 -3.26
CA GLN A 504 -14.28 9.60 -4.08
C GLN A 504 -13.18 9.15 -5.06
N PHE A 505 -12.75 7.89 -5.01
CA PHE A 505 -11.70 7.37 -5.87
C PHE A 505 -12.30 6.47 -6.96
N PRO A 506 -11.85 6.61 -8.23
CA PRO A 506 -12.51 5.95 -9.36
C PRO A 506 -12.39 4.42 -9.32
N PHE A 507 -11.29 3.91 -8.77
CA PHE A 507 -10.99 2.48 -8.71
C PHE A 507 -11.76 1.71 -7.62
N TYR A 508 -12.48 2.39 -6.72
CA TYR A 508 -13.30 1.73 -5.70
C TYR A 508 -14.79 1.66 -6.04
N TYR A 509 -15.23 2.30 -7.14
CA TYR A 509 -16.65 2.30 -7.54
C TYR A 509 -17.24 0.90 -7.68
N ALA A 510 -16.55 0.00 -8.39
CA ALA A 510 -17.00 -1.37 -8.60
C ALA A 510 -17.15 -2.15 -7.27
N ILE A 511 -16.17 -2.01 -6.37
CA ILE A 511 -16.18 -2.70 -5.05
C ILE A 511 -17.31 -2.18 -4.17
N LEU A 512 -17.62 -0.88 -4.27
CA LEU A 512 -18.65 -0.22 -3.46
C LEU A 512 -20.05 -0.25 -4.09
N GLY A 513 -20.20 -0.79 -5.31
CA GLY A 513 -21.45 -0.75 -6.06
C GLY A 513 -21.91 0.68 -6.38
N LYS A 514 -20.97 1.64 -6.50
CA LYS A 514 -21.24 3.04 -6.82
C LYS A 514 -20.96 3.34 -8.29
N SER A 515 -21.55 4.41 -8.80
CA SER A 515 -21.33 4.92 -10.15
C SER A 515 -20.84 6.38 -10.10
N PRO A 516 -20.02 6.82 -11.08
CA PRO A 516 -19.56 8.21 -11.15
C PRO A 516 -20.72 9.19 -11.40
N SER A 517 -20.46 10.49 -11.18
CA SER A 517 -21.40 11.57 -11.50
C SER A 517 -21.93 11.51 -12.95
N GLN A 518 -23.19 11.89 -13.14
CA GLN A 518 -23.87 11.91 -14.45
C GLN A 518 -23.51 13.14 -15.31
N GLN A 519 -22.58 13.97 -14.84
CA GLN A 519 -22.13 15.16 -15.53
C GLN A 519 -20.60 15.26 -15.50
N PHE A 520 -20.04 16.10 -16.37
CA PHE A 520 -18.62 16.38 -16.45
C PHE A 520 -18.32 17.89 -16.47
N THR A 521 -17.07 18.24 -16.13
CA THR A 521 -16.51 19.58 -16.31
C THR A 521 -15.54 19.55 -17.48
N ALA A 522 -15.71 20.45 -18.43
CA ALA A 522 -14.73 20.63 -19.51
C ALA A 522 -13.66 21.62 -19.10
N VAL A 523 -12.39 21.25 -19.28
CA VAL A 523 -11.23 22.10 -18.99
C VAL A 523 -10.49 22.35 -20.29
N ILE A 524 -10.55 23.57 -20.79
CA ILE A 524 -9.95 23.99 -22.07
C ILE A 524 -8.68 24.78 -21.78
N HIS A 525 -7.54 24.29 -22.26
CA HIS A 525 -6.26 24.97 -22.13
C HIS A 525 -6.07 25.97 -23.28
N ALA A 526 -6.11 27.27 -22.94
CA ALA A 526 -5.97 28.35 -23.91
C ALA A 526 -4.58 29.01 -23.78
N VAL A 527 -3.80 28.96 -24.85
CA VAL A 527 -2.43 29.50 -24.93
C VAL A 527 -2.30 30.60 -25.97
N THR A 528 -3.26 30.73 -26.89
CA THR A 528 -3.28 31.79 -27.89
C THR A 528 -4.29 32.90 -27.55
N PRO A 529 -4.03 34.15 -27.98
CA PRO A 529 -4.97 35.25 -27.76
C PRO A 529 -6.28 35.03 -28.49
N LEU A 530 -7.39 35.45 -27.88
CA LEU A 530 -8.71 35.38 -28.49
C LEU A 530 -8.85 36.47 -29.57
N GLN A 531 -8.65 36.10 -30.84
CA GLN A 531 -8.63 37.03 -31.97
C GLN A 531 -10.02 37.36 -32.52
N SER A 532 -10.94 36.39 -32.54
CA SER A 532 -12.25 36.48 -33.20
C SER A 532 -13.29 35.53 -32.59
N GLN A 533 -14.58 35.86 -32.72
CA GLN A 533 -15.71 34.98 -32.38
C GLN A 533 -15.75 33.69 -33.22
N ILE A 534 -14.98 33.62 -34.30
CA ILE A 534 -14.88 32.45 -35.21
C ILE A 534 -13.64 31.60 -34.87
N SER A 535 -12.89 31.96 -33.82
CA SER A 535 -11.70 31.21 -33.40
C SER A 535 -12.05 29.76 -33.03
N PRO A 536 -11.12 28.80 -33.25
CA PRO A 536 -11.35 27.39 -32.95
C PRO A 536 -11.83 27.15 -31.50
N VAL A 537 -11.24 27.84 -30.54
CA VAL A 537 -11.60 27.74 -29.12
C VAL A 537 -13.06 28.13 -28.85
N VAL A 538 -13.59 29.15 -29.53
CA VAL A 538 -15.00 29.57 -29.37
C VAL A 538 -15.95 28.52 -29.95
N LYS A 539 -15.62 27.95 -31.12
CA LYS A 539 -16.40 26.88 -31.73
C LYS A 539 -16.42 25.64 -30.84
N LEU A 540 -15.28 25.30 -30.23
CA LEU A 540 -15.16 24.20 -29.29
C LEU A 540 -16.00 24.44 -28.02
N ILE A 541 -15.91 25.62 -27.41
CA ILE A 541 -16.73 26.00 -26.24
C ILE A 541 -18.22 25.82 -26.56
N ILE A 542 -18.68 26.30 -27.71
CA ILE A 542 -20.09 26.17 -28.12
C ILE A 542 -20.48 24.70 -28.34
N ALA A 543 -19.60 23.89 -28.93
CA ALA A 543 -19.87 22.48 -29.18
C ALA A 543 -20.00 21.68 -27.87
N VAL A 544 -19.13 21.94 -26.90
CA VAL A 544 -19.13 21.31 -25.58
C VAL A 544 -20.32 21.78 -24.74
N ALA A 545 -20.64 23.09 -24.76
CA ALA A 545 -21.75 23.67 -24.01
C ALA A 545 -23.12 23.08 -24.39
N LYS A 546 -23.26 22.59 -25.64
CA LYS A 546 -24.47 21.92 -26.13
C LYS A 546 -24.65 20.49 -25.62
N SER A 547 -23.63 19.90 -25.00
CA SER A 547 -23.73 18.57 -24.41
C SER A 547 -24.74 18.57 -23.28
N LYS A 548 -25.60 17.55 -23.25
CA LYS A 548 -26.58 17.37 -22.16
C LYS A 548 -25.94 16.96 -20.83
N PHE A 549 -24.67 16.55 -20.84
CA PHE A 549 -23.93 16.09 -19.67
C PHE A 549 -22.90 17.11 -19.17
N CYS A 550 -22.67 18.21 -19.89
CA CYS A 550 -21.73 19.24 -19.47
C CYS A 550 -22.32 20.04 -18.30
N ALA A 551 -21.68 20.00 -17.13
CA ALA A 551 -22.08 20.82 -15.98
C ALA A 551 -21.54 22.25 -16.09
N GLN A 552 -20.30 22.40 -16.55
CA GLN A 552 -19.61 23.69 -16.65
C GLN A 552 -18.39 23.59 -17.57
N ILE A 553 -17.93 24.74 -18.05
CA ILE A 553 -16.71 24.88 -18.85
C ILE A 553 -15.74 25.79 -18.09
N VAL A 554 -14.54 25.31 -17.88
CA VAL A 554 -13.42 26.04 -17.29
C VAL A 554 -12.39 26.29 -18.37
N VAL A 555 -12.09 27.56 -18.64
CA VAL A 555 -11.01 27.94 -19.55
C VAL A 555 -9.79 28.31 -18.72
N LEU A 556 -8.70 27.56 -18.89
CA LEU A 556 -7.41 27.88 -18.29
C LEU A 556 -6.66 28.83 -19.21
N TRP A 557 -6.59 30.10 -18.81
CA TRP A 557 -5.96 31.16 -19.58
C TRP A 557 -4.45 31.19 -19.31
N ASN A 558 -3.68 30.46 -20.12
CA ASN A 558 -2.21 30.44 -20.10
C ASN A 558 -1.63 31.21 -21.30
N CYS A 559 -2.22 32.35 -21.64
CA CYS A 559 -1.72 33.25 -22.67
C CYS A 559 -0.95 34.41 -22.04
N ASP A 560 0.15 34.85 -22.64
CA ASP A 560 0.90 36.04 -22.19
C ASP A 560 0.14 37.35 -22.39
N LYS A 561 -0.95 37.32 -23.15
CA LYS A 561 -1.83 38.47 -23.35
C LYS A 561 -2.87 38.58 -22.22
N PRO A 562 -3.33 39.81 -21.91
CA PRO A 562 -4.32 40.02 -20.86
C PRO A 562 -5.61 39.28 -21.16
N LEU A 563 -6.29 38.85 -20.09
CA LEU A 563 -7.56 38.15 -20.17
C LEU A 563 -8.58 38.95 -21.01
N PRO A 564 -9.22 38.34 -22.02
CA PRO A 564 -10.23 39.00 -22.82
C PRO A 564 -11.44 39.40 -21.95
N PRO A 565 -12.03 40.60 -22.18
CA PRO A 565 -13.23 41.01 -21.47
C PRO A 565 -14.39 40.05 -21.73
N ARG A 566 -15.33 39.97 -20.77
CA ARG A 566 -16.43 38.99 -20.74
C ARG A 566 -17.27 38.97 -22.03
N ASN A 567 -17.44 40.12 -22.68
CA ASN A 567 -18.20 40.26 -23.93
C ASN A 567 -17.54 39.58 -25.15
N LYS A 568 -16.25 39.23 -25.10
CA LYS A 568 -15.58 38.48 -26.17
C LYS A 568 -15.80 36.97 -26.08
N TRP A 569 -16.24 36.47 -24.94
CA TRP A 569 -16.53 35.05 -24.75
C TRP A 569 -17.94 34.70 -25.26
N PRO A 570 -18.16 33.48 -25.77
CA PRO A 570 -19.48 33.08 -26.27
C PRO A 570 -20.51 32.95 -25.13
N SER A 571 -21.76 33.29 -25.43
CA SER A 571 -22.88 32.93 -24.57
C SER A 571 -23.10 31.41 -24.65
N THR A 572 -23.20 30.77 -23.49
CA THR A 572 -23.26 29.32 -23.35
C THR A 572 -24.45 28.93 -22.46
N SER A 573 -25.01 27.74 -22.67
CA SER A 573 -26.09 27.16 -21.87
C SER A 573 -25.64 26.68 -20.49
N VAL A 574 -24.32 26.56 -20.28
CA VAL A 574 -23.68 26.10 -19.06
C VAL A 574 -22.74 27.20 -18.53
N PRO A 575 -22.44 27.24 -17.23
CA PRO A 575 -21.48 28.21 -16.69
C PRO A 575 -20.12 28.13 -17.40
N LEU A 576 -19.61 29.29 -17.81
CA LEU A 576 -18.27 29.47 -18.38
C LEU A 576 -17.42 30.26 -17.37
N THR A 577 -16.44 29.60 -16.78
CA THR A 577 -15.49 30.19 -15.82
C THR A 577 -14.13 30.29 -16.48
N VAL A 578 -13.47 31.44 -16.36
CA VAL A 578 -12.10 31.61 -16.86
C VAL A 578 -11.16 31.78 -15.68
N VAL A 579 -10.15 30.92 -15.60
CA VAL A 579 -9.15 30.91 -14.54
C VAL A 579 -7.81 31.29 -15.17
N GLU A 580 -7.21 32.38 -14.68
CA GLU A 580 -5.84 32.72 -15.03
C GLU A 580 -4.88 31.96 -14.12
N GLY A 581 -4.01 31.13 -14.71
CA GLY A 581 -3.07 30.33 -13.96
C GLY A 581 -2.02 31.19 -13.26
N GLN A 582 -1.70 30.86 -12.01
CA GLN A 582 -0.60 31.51 -11.26
C GLN A 582 0.75 31.33 -11.96
N THR A 583 0.94 30.17 -12.60
CA THR A 583 2.11 29.83 -13.41
C THR A 583 1.66 29.38 -14.80
N LYS A 584 2.17 30.06 -15.85
CA LYS A 584 1.86 29.77 -17.26
C LYS A 584 2.75 28.66 -17.81
N THR A 585 2.81 27.53 -17.10
CA THR A 585 3.57 26.34 -17.51
C THR A 585 2.67 25.28 -18.16
N MET A 586 3.25 24.19 -18.67
CA MET A 586 2.47 23.11 -19.30
C MET A 586 1.83 22.20 -18.25
N SER A 587 2.55 21.90 -17.17
CA SER A 587 2.07 21.05 -16.08
C SER A 587 0.88 21.67 -15.33
N SER A 588 0.76 23.00 -15.32
CA SER A 588 -0.30 23.70 -14.59
C SER A 588 -1.72 23.40 -15.09
N ARG A 589 -1.87 22.88 -16.32
CA ARG A 589 -3.18 22.43 -16.84
C ARG A 589 -3.82 21.32 -16.00
N PHE A 590 -3.01 20.58 -15.23
CA PHE A 590 -3.46 19.48 -14.36
C PHE A 590 -3.55 19.88 -12.89
N PHE A 591 -3.37 21.16 -12.55
CA PHE A 591 -3.56 21.61 -11.18
C PHE A 591 -5.01 21.34 -10.71
N PRO A 592 -5.23 20.85 -9.48
CA PRO A 592 -6.55 20.56 -8.95
C PRO A 592 -7.28 21.85 -8.57
N HIS A 593 -7.95 22.48 -9.53
CA HIS A 593 -8.71 23.70 -9.27
C HIS A 593 -10.03 23.41 -8.53
N ASP A 594 -10.31 24.15 -7.46
CA ASP A 594 -11.52 24.00 -6.63
C ASP A 594 -12.84 24.17 -7.41
N VAL A 595 -12.80 24.89 -8.53
CA VAL A 595 -13.96 25.05 -9.42
C VAL A 595 -14.38 23.73 -10.09
N VAL A 596 -13.50 22.74 -10.18
CA VAL A 596 -13.75 21.43 -10.82
C VAL A 596 -14.37 20.46 -9.81
N LEU A 597 -15.71 20.43 -9.78
CA LEU A 597 -16.47 19.66 -8.79
C LEU A 597 -16.94 18.27 -9.25
N THR A 598 -16.98 18.03 -10.56
CA THR A 598 -17.45 16.77 -11.13
C THR A 598 -16.38 15.69 -11.11
N ASP A 599 -16.79 14.41 -11.03
CA ASP A 599 -15.85 13.28 -11.05
C ASP A 599 -15.11 13.20 -12.39
N ALA A 600 -15.82 13.48 -13.47
CA ALA A 600 -15.33 13.41 -14.83
C ALA A 600 -14.78 14.77 -15.31
N VAL A 601 -13.53 14.77 -15.77
CA VAL A 601 -12.92 15.95 -16.38
C VAL A 601 -12.64 15.66 -17.85
N LEU A 602 -13.21 16.49 -18.74
CA LEU A 602 -12.86 16.51 -20.16
C LEU A 602 -11.77 17.55 -20.39
N THR A 603 -10.53 17.12 -20.58
CA THR A 603 -9.44 18.03 -20.92
C THR A 603 -9.33 18.21 -22.43
N LEU A 604 -9.19 19.46 -22.86
CA LEU A 604 -9.17 19.86 -24.26
C LEU A 604 -8.07 20.87 -24.55
N ASP A 605 -7.38 20.71 -25.67
CA ASP A 605 -6.55 21.74 -26.27
C ASP A 605 -7.43 22.72 -27.07
N GLU A 606 -7.05 23.99 -27.12
CA GLU A 606 -7.83 25.06 -27.78
C GLU A 606 -8.12 24.86 -29.27
N ASP A 607 -7.33 24.00 -29.95
CA ASP A 607 -7.46 23.65 -31.37
C ASP A 607 -8.24 22.33 -31.59
N SER A 608 -8.76 21.72 -30.53
CA SER A 608 -9.55 20.50 -30.62
C SER A 608 -10.83 20.72 -31.42
N VAL A 609 -11.09 19.85 -32.39
CA VAL A 609 -12.32 19.86 -33.20
C VAL A 609 -13.16 18.63 -32.84
N LEU A 610 -14.18 18.84 -32.01
CA LEU A 610 -15.11 17.81 -31.56
C LEU A 610 -16.56 18.29 -31.71
N SER A 611 -17.44 17.40 -32.16
CA SER A 611 -18.88 17.63 -32.15
C SER A 611 -19.51 17.22 -30.81
N THR A 612 -20.65 17.81 -30.48
CA THR A 612 -21.41 17.48 -29.26
C THR A 612 -21.68 15.98 -29.11
N ASN A 613 -22.03 15.29 -30.21
CA ASN A 613 -22.29 13.86 -30.17
C ASN A 613 -21.06 13.01 -29.86
N GLU A 614 -19.86 13.46 -30.27
CA GLU A 614 -18.60 12.77 -29.94
C GLU A 614 -18.29 12.94 -28.46
N VAL A 615 -18.46 14.16 -27.94
CA VAL A 615 -18.31 14.46 -26.50
C VAL A 615 -19.26 13.60 -25.66
N ASP A 616 -20.55 13.57 -26.01
CA ASP A 616 -21.56 12.77 -25.31
C ASP A 616 -21.23 11.27 -25.33
N PHE A 617 -20.81 10.75 -26.48
CA PHE A 617 -20.44 9.33 -26.60
C PHE A 617 -19.20 8.99 -25.76
N ALA A 618 -18.16 9.81 -25.83
CA ALA A 618 -16.94 9.61 -25.06
C ALA A 618 -17.21 9.67 -23.54
N PHE A 619 -18.10 10.54 -23.09
CA PHE A 619 -18.52 10.61 -21.70
C PHE A 619 -19.24 9.32 -21.25
N ILE A 620 -20.20 8.82 -22.04
CA ILE A 620 -20.91 7.55 -21.74
C ILE A 620 -19.92 6.38 -21.65
N VAL A 621 -18.94 6.33 -22.54
CA VAL A 621 -17.87 5.33 -22.49
C VAL A 621 -17.06 5.49 -21.20
N TRP A 622 -16.67 6.71 -20.84
CA TRP A 622 -15.93 6.98 -19.61
C TRP A 622 -16.71 6.57 -18.35
N GLN A 623 -18.04 6.75 -18.31
CA GLN A 623 -18.85 6.31 -17.17
C GLN A 623 -18.78 4.78 -16.94
N THR A 624 -18.46 4.01 -17.98
CA THR A 624 -18.26 2.55 -17.89
C THR A 624 -16.85 2.18 -17.41
N PHE A 625 -15.87 3.08 -17.61
CA PHE A 625 -14.46 2.89 -17.28
C PHE A 625 -13.88 4.10 -16.53
N PRO A 626 -14.46 4.50 -15.39
CA PRO A 626 -14.16 5.77 -14.71
C PRO A 626 -12.70 5.89 -14.24
N GLU A 627 -12.03 4.77 -13.99
CA GLU A 627 -10.63 4.66 -13.62
C GLU A 627 -9.66 4.88 -14.79
N ARG A 628 -10.13 4.85 -16.04
CA ARG A 628 -9.27 4.89 -17.23
C ARG A 628 -9.36 6.22 -17.95
N ILE A 629 -8.32 6.53 -18.72
CA ILE A 629 -8.34 7.63 -19.70
C ILE A 629 -9.16 7.17 -20.91
N VAL A 630 -10.16 7.94 -21.31
CA VAL A 630 -11.00 7.70 -22.48
C VAL A 630 -10.92 8.88 -23.43
N GLY A 631 -10.48 8.69 -24.67
CA GLY A 631 -10.29 9.83 -25.58
C GLY A 631 -9.93 9.45 -27.01
N TYR A 632 -9.51 10.46 -27.78
CA TYR A 632 -9.45 10.35 -29.25
C TYR A 632 -8.03 10.13 -29.80
N PRO A 633 -7.02 10.97 -29.48
CA PRO A 633 -5.72 10.89 -30.13
C PRO A 633 -4.91 9.76 -29.49
N ALA A 634 -4.87 8.61 -30.16
CA ALA A 634 -4.11 7.45 -29.69
C ALA A 634 -2.64 7.52 -30.14
N ARG A 635 -1.73 7.09 -29.26
CA ARG A 635 -0.28 6.97 -29.49
C ARG A 635 0.23 5.67 -28.86
N SER A 636 1.45 5.27 -29.23
CA SER A 636 2.04 4.04 -28.71
C SER A 636 3.49 4.23 -28.29
N HIS A 637 3.97 3.26 -27.51
CA HIS A 637 5.37 3.09 -27.18
C HIS A 637 5.89 1.78 -27.76
N TYR A 638 7.21 1.70 -27.95
CA TYR A 638 7.89 0.48 -28.40
C TYR A 638 9.27 0.38 -27.75
N TRP A 639 9.80 -0.83 -27.64
CA TRP A 639 11.18 -1.04 -27.20
C TRP A 639 12.13 -0.97 -28.41
N ASP A 640 13.07 -0.04 -28.38
CA ASP A 640 14.14 0.02 -29.37
C ASP A 640 15.32 -0.84 -28.91
N SER A 641 15.38 -2.07 -29.43
CA SER A 641 16.43 -3.04 -29.07
C SER A 641 17.83 -2.58 -29.49
N SER A 642 17.95 -1.73 -30.52
CA SER A 642 19.25 -1.25 -31.00
C SER A 642 19.89 -0.24 -30.05
N ARG A 643 19.06 0.50 -29.31
CA ARG A 643 19.47 1.58 -28.42
C ARG A 643 19.17 1.29 -26.95
N SER A 644 18.62 0.12 -26.65
CA SER A 644 18.17 -0.31 -25.31
C SER A 644 17.36 0.76 -24.57
N ARG A 645 16.39 1.36 -25.27
CA ARG A 645 15.54 2.42 -24.72
C ARG A 645 14.12 2.36 -25.24
N TRP A 646 13.19 2.89 -24.45
CA TRP A 646 11.80 3.05 -24.86
C TRP A 646 11.67 4.16 -25.89
N GLY A 647 10.80 3.97 -26.89
CA GLY A 647 10.52 4.93 -27.94
C GLY A 647 9.05 5.27 -28.07
N TYR A 648 8.81 6.52 -28.48
CA TYR A 648 7.49 7.07 -28.72
C TYR A 648 7.16 6.99 -30.22
N THR A 649 5.94 6.57 -30.57
CA THR A 649 5.49 6.55 -31.95
C THR A 649 4.11 7.16 -32.15
N SER A 650 4.00 7.95 -33.22
CA SER A 650 2.75 8.50 -33.76
C SER A 650 2.21 7.68 -34.93
N LYS A 651 2.84 6.54 -35.26
CA LYS A 651 2.38 5.67 -36.35
C LYS A 651 0.95 5.22 -36.07
N TRP A 652 0.10 5.37 -37.09
CA TRP A 652 -1.28 4.92 -37.03
C TRP A 652 -1.31 3.40 -37.17
N THR A 653 -1.30 2.72 -36.03
CA THR A 653 -1.49 1.28 -35.97
C THR A 653 -2.80 0.95 -35.23
N ASN A 654 -3.22 -0.30 -35.30
CA ASN A 654 -4.35 -0.78 -34.50
C ASN A 654 -3.99 -0.93 -33.01
N ASP A 655 -2.71 -0.85 -32.68
CA ASP A 655 -2.19 -1.00 -31.34
C ASP A 655 -1.78 0.37 -30.75
N TYR A 656 -2.16 0.60 -29.50
CA TYR A 656 -1.90 1.85 -28.79
C TYR A 656 -1.74 1.59 -27.31
N SER A 657 -1.00 2.47 -26.63
CA SER A 657 -0.77 2.38 -25.20
C SER A 657 -1.03 3.69 -24.47
N MET A 658 -1.36 4.74 -25.21
CA MET A 658 -1.60 6.09 -24.70
C MET A 658 -2.78 6.73 -25.44
N VAL A 659 -3.53 7.55 -24.72
CA VAL A 659 -4.51 8.48 -25.27
C VAL A 659 -4.13 9.87 -24.77
N LEU A 660 -3.87 10.79 -25.70
CA LEU A 660 -3.37 12.12 -25.34
C LEU A 660 -4.46 12.95 -24.67
N THR A 661 -4.09 13.63 -23.59
CA THR A 661 -4.97 14.46 -22.75
C THR A 661 -5.44 15.74 -23.44
N GLY A 662 -4.92 16.06 -24.62
CA GLY A 662 -5.43 17.16 -25.43
C GLY A 662 -6.88 16.97 -25.90
N ALA A 663 -7.41 15.74 -25.85
CA ALA A 663 -8.83 15.47 -26.00
C ALA A 663 -9.19 14.14 -25.32
N ALA A 664 -9.39 14.17 -24.00
CA ALA A 664 -9.71 12.96 -23.23
C ALA A 664 -10.50 13.26 -21.96
N PHE A 665 -11.29 12.27 -21.55
CA PHE A 665 -11.91 12.15 -20.23
C PHE A 665 -11.04 11.35 -19.29
N PHE A 666 -10.95 11.80 -18.04
CA PHE A 666 -10.41 11.03 -16.92
C PHE A 666 -10.95 11.56 -15.59
N HIS A 667 -10.75 10.80 -14.51
CA HIS A 667 -11.25 11.18 -13.19
C HIS A 667 -10.48 12.37 -12.60
N ARG A 668 -11.18 13.32 -11.95
CA ARG A 668 -10.57 14.51 -11.30
C ARG A 668 -9.46 14.17 -10.30
N TYR A 669 -9.53 12.98 -9.68
CA TYR A 669 -8.50 12.49 -8.77
C TYR A 669 -7.09 12.51 -9.39
N TYR A 670 -6.98 12.29 -10.70
CA TYR A 670 -5.69 12.30 -11.37
C TYR A 670 -5.06 13.69 -11.49
N HIS A 671 -5.84 14.79 -11.40
CA HIS A 671 -5.26 16.14 -11.20
C HIS A 671 -4.52 16.21 -9.87
N TYR A 672 -5.19 15.79 -8.78
CA TYR A 672 -4.61 15.78 -7.45
C TYR A 672 -3.36 14.90 -7.37
N LEU A 673 -3.45 13.67 -7.90
CA LEU A 673 -2.34 12.74 -7.91
C LEU A 673 -1.17 13.28 -8.75
N PHE A 674 -1.43 13.87 -9.92
CA PHE A 674 -0.40 14.47 -10.76
C PHE A 674 0.35 15.60 -10.05
N THR A 675 -0.36 16.47 -9.32
CA THR A 675 0.25 17.59 -8.61
C THR A 675 0.99 17.18 -7.33
N HIS A 676 0.47 16.21 -6.57
CA HIS A 676 0.98 15.91 -5.22
C HIS A 676 1.83 14.64 -5.11
N HIS A 677 1.76 13.73 -6.08
CA HIS A 677 2.54 12.48 -6.07
C HIS A 677 3.78 12.54 -6.97
N VAL A 678 3.70 13.25 -8.11
CA VAL A 678 4.82 13.33 -9.05
C VAL A 678 5.95 14.18 -8.45
N PRO A 679 7.21 13.72 -8.51
CA PRO A 679 8.35 14.50 -8.05
C PRO A 679 8.46 15.85 -8.76
N ALA A 680 8.76 16.90 -8.00
CA ALA A 680 8.95 18.25 -8.53
C ALA A 680 10.01 18.33 -9.64
N SER A 681 11.04 17.46 -9.60
CA SER A 681 12.07 17.36 -10.64
C SER A 681 11.52 16.94 -12.01
N LEU A 682 10.53 16.04 -12.05
CA LEU A 682 9.88 15.61 -13.27
C LEU A 682 8.91 16.67 -13.79
N LEU A 683 8.16 17.33 -12.90
CA LEU A 683 7.31 18.46 -13.27
C LEU A 683 8.14 19.61 -13.87
N ALA A 684 9.29 19.94 -13.26
CA ALA A 684 10.22 20.93 -13.79
C ALA A 684 10.83 20.51 -15.14
N MET A 685 11.04 19.21 -15.38
CA MET A 685 11.47 18.70 -16.68
C MET A 685 10.40 18.92 -17.76
N VAL A 686 9.14 18.55 -17.46
CA VAL A 686 7.97 18.76 -18.33
C VAL A 686 7.81 20.24 -18.67
N ASP A 687 7.91 21.11 -17.67
CA ASP A 687 7.74 22.56 -17.85
C ASP A 687 8.87 23.19 -18.64
N ARG A 688 10.13 22.77 -18.40
CA ARG A 688 11.29 23.24 -19.18
C ARG A 688 11.22 22.79 -20.64
N MET A 689 10.74 21.58 -20.90
CA MET A 689 10.55 21.07 -22.27
C MET A 689 9.28 21.59 -22.94
N ALA A 690 8.34 22.14 -22.16
CA ALA A 690 6.99 22.49 -22.59
C ALA A 690 6.30 21.35 -23.37
N ASN A 691 6.48 20.11 -22.90
CA ASN A 691 6.06 18.87 -23.58
C ASN A 691 5.94 17.72 -22.57
N CYS A 692 5.37 16.59 -23.00
CA CYS A 692 5.30 15.32 -22.27
C CYS A 692 4.37 15.26 -21.05
N GLU A 693 3.60 16.30 -20.75
CA GLU A 693 2.62 16.29 -19.66
C GLU A 693 1.53 15.24 -19.90
N ASP A 694 1.15 15.04 -21.16
CA ASP A 694 0.19 14.03 -21.62
C ASP A 694 0.74 12.60 -21.44
N ILE A 695 2.01 12.38 -21.79
CA ILE A 695 2.72 11.10 -21.59
C ILE A 695 2.81 10.81 -20.09
N LEU A 696 3.21 11.80 -19.28
CA LEU A 696 3.34 11.63 -17.84
C LEU A 696 2.00 11.27 -17.19
N MET A 697 0.89 11.89 -17.61
CA MET A 697 -0.44 11.54 -17.16
C MET A 697 -0.80 10.09 -17.52
N ASN A 698 -0.51 9.64 -18.76
CA ASN A 698 -0.74 8.25 -19.16
C ASN A 698 0.12 7.26 -18.35
N PHE A 699 1.37 7.60 -18.07
CA PHE A 699 2.25 6.81 -17.19
C PHE A 699 1.67 6.68 -15.79
N LEU A 700 1.20 7.80 -15.22
CA LEU A 700 0.62 7.83 -13.88
C LEU A 700 -0.66 6.99 -13.80
N VAL A 701 -1.63 7.20 -14.70
CA VAL A 701 -2.90 6.45 -14.69
C VAL A 701 -2.65 4.96 -14.95
N SER A 702 -1.75 4.61 -15.87
CA SER A 702 -1.43 3.19 -16.15
C SER A 702 -0.70 2.53 -14.99
N ALA A 703 0.15 3.26 -14.26
CA ALA A 703 0.84 2.73 -13.06
C ALA A 703 -0.15 2.45 -11.92
N VAL A 704 -1.14 3.33 -11.74
CA VAL A 704 -2.20 3.19 -10.73
C VAL A 704 -3.14 2.04 -11.08
N THR A 705 -3.69 2.03 -12.29
CA THR A 705 -4.77 1.09 -12.68
C THR A 705 -4.26 -0.26 -13.17
N ARG A 706 -3.01 -0.31 -13.66
CA ARG A 706 -2.45 -1.45 -14.41
C ARG A 706 -3.27 -1.81 -15.65
N GLN A 707 -3.96 -0.84 -16.24
CA GLN A 707 -4.83 -1.03 -17.40
C GLN A 707 -4.49 -0.03 -18.51
N PRO A 708 -4.72 -0.41 -19.79
CA PRO A 708 -4.49 0.49 -20.92
C PRO A 708 -5.56 1.60 -20.99
N PRO A 709 -5.39 2.69 -21.73
CA PRO A 709 -6.48 3.65 -21.97
C PRO A 709 -7.53 3.12 -22.97
N ILE A 710 -8.69 3.78 -23.08
CA ILE A 710 -9.75 3.47 -24.06
C ILE A 710 -9.71 4.50 -25.19
N LYS A 711 -9.66 4.01 -26.43
CA LYS A 711 -9.78 4.83 -27.63
C LYS A 711 -11.24 4.90 -28.09
N VAL A 712 -11.72 6.11 -28.34
CA VAL A 712 -13.00 6.38 -29.03
C VAL A 712 -12.76 7.03 -30.39
N THR A 713 -13.73 6.91 -31.28
CA THR A 713 -13.57 7.44 -32.64
C THR A 713 -13.85 8.93 -32.75
N GLN A 714 -12.93 9.63 -33.43
CA GLN A 714 -13.11 10.98 -33.93
C GLN A 714 -13.50 10.94 -35.42
N LYS A 715 -14.50 11.73 -35.80
CA LYS A 715 -14.82 11.99 -37.21
C LYS A 715 -13.62 12.63 -37.89
N LYS A 716 -13.44 12.28 -39.16
CA LYS A 716 -12.22 12.42 -39.97
C LYS A 716 -11.85 13.87 -40.35
N GLN A 717 -12.00 14.86 -39.47
CA GLN A 717 -11.67 16.26 -39.72
C GLN A 717 -10.27 16.69 -39.24
N TYR A 718 -9.55 15.84 -38.49
CA TYR A 718 -8.23 16.19 -37.92
C TYR A 718 -7.14 16.48 -38.98
N LYS A 719 -7.32 16.12 -40.26
CA LYS A 719 -6.28 16.28 -41.30
C LYS A 719 -6.47 17.43 -42.29
N GLU A 720 -7.69 17.88 -42.58
CA GLU A 720 -7.90 18.88 -43.65
C GLU A 720 -7.66 20.33 -43.19
N THR A 721 -7.84 20.63 -41.90
CA THR A 721 -7.77 22.02 -41.42
C THR A 721 -6.35 22.50 -41.11
N MET A 722 -5.41 21.60 -40.81
CA MET A 722 -4.03 21.94 -40.45
C MET A 722 -3.11 22.16 -41.65
N MET A 723 -3.50 21.70 -42.85
CA MET A 723 -2.69 21.87 -44.08
C MET A 723 -3.09 23.09 -44.92
N SER A 724 -4.21 23.76 -44.59
CA SER A 724 -4.79 24.81 -45.44
C SER A 724 -4.68 26.23 -44.89
N GLN A 725 -4.15 26.44 -43.69
CA GLN A 725 -3.95 27.79 -43.15
C GLN A 725 -2.53 27.95 -42.63
N GLY A 726 -1.83 28.96 -43.16
CA GLY A 726 -0.46 29.35 -42.80
C GLY A 726 -0.31 29.91 -41.38
N SER A 727 -0.82 29.19 -40.38
CA SER A 727 -0.49 29.43 -38.98
C SER A 727 0.92 28.92 -38.71
N LYS A 728 1.72 29.71 -37.97
CA LYS A 728 3.05 29.38 -37.45
C LYS A 728 3.24 27.87 -37.24
N ALA A 729 4.38 27.34 -37.71
CA ALA A 729 4.75 25.93 -37.62
C ALA A 729 4.17 25.28 -36.35
N SER A 730 3.25 24.34 -36.53
CA SER A 730 2.66 23.57 -35.43
C SER A 730 3.79 23.02 -34.56
N ARG A 731 3.67 23.09 -33.22
CA ARG A 731 4.68 22.53 -32.29
C ARG A 731 5.01 21.06 -32.58
N TRP A 732 4.08 20.35 -33.22
CA TRP A 732 4.23 18.96 -33.67
C TRP A 732 5.16 18.76 -34.87
N ALA A 733 5.47 19.84 -35.61
CA ALA A 733 6.34 19.83 -36.79
C ALA A 733 7.82 20.05 -36.45
N ASP A 734 8.15 20.36 -35.19
CA ASP A 734 9.52 20.50 -34.71
C ASP A 734 10.19 19.11 -34.61
N PRO A 735 11.34 18.87 -35.27
CA PRO A 735 12.10 17.63 -35.15
C PRO A 735 12.46 17.27 -33.70
N ASP A 736 12.70 18.28 -32.84
CA ASP A 736 13.07 18.08 -31.44
C ASP A 736 11.89 17.57 -30.61
N HIS A 737 10.65 17.82 -31.03
CA HIS A 737 9.45 17.41 -30.32
C HIS A 737 9.37 15.88 -30.11
N PHE A 738 9.72 15.09 -31.13
CA PHE A 738 9.74 13.63 -31.00
C PHE A 738 10.90 13.13 -30.14
N ALA A 739 12.08 13.74 -30.27
CA ALA A 739 13.25 13.40 -29.47
C ALA A 739 13.04 13.71 -27.97
N GLN A 740 12.41 14.83 -27.65
CA GLN A 740 12.01 15.20 -26.30
C GLN A 740 11.04 14.19 -25.70
N ARG A 741 9.96 13.82 -26.42
CA ARG A 741 8.99 12.81 -25.96
C ARG A 741 9.64 11.46 -25.67
N GLN A 742 10.62 11.05 -26.47
CA GLN A 742 11.38 9.84 -26.19
C GLN A 742 12.26 9.97 -24.94
N THR A 743 12.90 11.13 -24.73
CA THR A 743 13.66 11.42 -23.50
C THR A 743 12.77 11.35 -22.26
N CYS A 744 11.60 12.01 -22.29
CA CYS A 744 10.62 11.98 -21.21
C CYS A 744 10.18 10.56 -20.86
N MET A 745 9.84 9.74 -21.87
CA MET A 745 9.39 8.37 -21.66
C MET A 745 10.41 7.53 -20.88
N ASN A 746 11.70 7.68 -21.19
CA ASN A 746 12.75 6.96 -20.48
C ASN A 746 12.92 7.49 -19.05
N ALA A 747 12.90 8.81 -18.85
CA ALA A 747 12.94 9.41 -17.51
C ALA A 747 11.78 8.94 -16.61
N PHE A 748 10.56 8.87 -17.15
CA PHE A 748 9.39 8.43 -16.39
C PHE A 748 9.44 6.93 -16.08
N SER A 749 9.89 6.10 -17.04
CA SER A 749 10.08 4.67 -16.80
C SER A 749 11.16 4.39 -15.76
N HIS A 750 12.22 5.20 -15.74
CA HIS A 750 13.28 5.11 -14.73
C HIS A 750 12.77 5.52 -13.34
N TRP A 751 11.98 6.59 -13.25
CA TRP A 751 11.36 7.03 -11.99
C TRP A 751 10.49 5.95 -11.35
N LEU A 752 9.61 5.31 -12.13
CA LEU A 752 8.76 4.21 -11.66
C LEU A 752 9.53 2.89 -11.49
N GLY A 753 10.66 2.75 -12.19
CA GLY A 753 11.48 1.54 -12.28
C GLY A 753 10.98 0.51 -13.30
N PHE A 754 9.84 0.73 -13.94
CA PHE A 754 9.28 -0.16 -14.96
C PHE A 754 8.52 0.64 -16.01
N MET A 755 8.16 0.00 -17.13
CA MET A 755 7.25 0.58 -18.12
C MET A 755 5.79 0.33 -17.69
N PRO A 756 5.04 1.36 -17.25
CA PRO A 756 3.66 1.16 -16.80
C PRO A 756 2.65 1.09 -17.93
N LEU A 757 3.00 1.59 -19.13
CA LEU A 757 2.07 1.65 -20.24
C LEU A 757 1.69 0.25 -20.71
N VAL A 758 0.39 0.00 -20.82
CA VAL A 758 -0.16 -1.27 -21.31
C VAL A 758 -0.71 -1.05 -22.71
N HIS A 759 -0.43 -1.98 -23.63
CA HIS A 759 -0.97 -1.96 -24.99
C HIS A 759 -2.43 -2.40 -25.03
N SER A 760 -3.17 -1.88 -26.00
CA SER A 760 -4.56 -2.20 -26.28
C SER A 760 -4.85 -2.02 -27.76
N GLN A 761 -5.77 -2.85 -28.25
CA GLN A 761 -6.36 -2.73 -29.59
C GLN A 761 -7.85 -2.37 -29.54
N MET A 762 -8.39 -2.15 -28.33
CA MET A 762 -9.81 -1.87 -28.11
C MET A 762 -10.18 -0.47 -28.63
N ARG A 763 -11.19 -0.41 -29.49
CA ARG A 763 -11.80 0.85 -29.91
C ARG A 763 -13.31 0.77 -29.75
N LEU A 764 -13.89 1.81 -29.17
CA LEU A 764 -15.34 1.93 -29.04
C LEU A 764 -15.87 3.00 -29.99
N ASP A 765 -16.89 2.62 -30.75
CA ASP A 765 -17.52 3.45 -31.77
C ASP A 765 -19.03 3.56 -31.46
N PRO A 766 -19.68 4.70 -31.75
CA PRO A 766 -21.14 4.79 -31.66
C PRO A 766 -21.76 3.82 -32.68
N VAL A 767 -22.92 3.22 -32.34
CA VAL A 767 -23.58 2.16 -33.12
C VAL A 767 -23.76 2.52 -34.61
N LEU A 768 -24.00 3.81 -34.91
CA LEU A 768 -24.19 4.32 -36.28
C LEU A 768 -22.88 4.70 -37.00
N PHE A 769 -21.72 4.36 -36.44
CA PHE A 769 -20.42 4.69 -37.04
C PHE A 769 -20.22 3.92 -38.35
N ARG A 770 -20.12 4.65 -39.46
CA ARG A 770 -20.06 4.13 -40.85
C ARG A 770 -21.31 3.39 -41.33
N ASP A 771 -22.44 3.52 -40.64
CA ASP A 771 -23.69 2.92 -41.09
C ASP A 771 -24.21 3.60 -42.37
N GLN A 772 -24.37 2.82 -43.45
CA GLN A 772 -24.95 3.29 -44.72
C GLN A 772 -26.39 3.78 -44.55
N VAL A 773 -27.15 3.24 -43.59
CA VAL A 773 -28.53 3.66 -43.31
C VAL A 773 -28.57 5.09 -42.82
N SER A 774 -27.58 5.55 -42.05
CA SER A 774 -27.48 6.95 -41.62
C SER A 774 -27.20 7.92 -42.78
N ILE A 775 -26.49 7.47 -43.82
CA ILE A 775 -26.25 8.21 -45.06
C ILE A 775 -27.52 8.23 -45.92
N LEU A 776 -28.22 7.10 -46.01
CA LEU A 776 -29.49 6.96 -46.73
C LEU A 776 -30.62 7.78 -46.09
N ARG A 777 -30.73 7.79 -44.76
CA ARG A 777 -31.69 8.64 -44.02
C ARG A 777 -31.45 10.13 -44.21
N LYS A 778 -30.19 10.57 -44.35
CA LYS A 778 -29.88 11.95 -44.73
C LYS A 778 -30.27 12.28 -46.18
N LYS A 779 -30.22 11.28 -47.07
CA LYS A 779 -30.61 11.40 -48.48
C LYS A 779 -32.14 11.43 -48.65
N TYR A 780 -32.89 10.78 -47.75
CA TYR A 780 -34.35 10.73 -47.76
C TYR A 780 -34.92 11.24 -46.42
N ARG A 781 -34.78 12.55 -46.17
CA ARG A 781 -35.26 13.19 -44.93
C ARG A 781 -36.78 13.08 -44.73
N ASP A 782 -37.54 12.90 -45.80
CA ASP A 782 -39.01 12.84 -45.76
C ASP A 782 -39.57 11.41 -45.65
N ILE A 783 -38.73 10.38 -45.56
CA ILE A 783 -39.20 8.98 -45.43
C ILE A 783 -39.92 8.73 -44.10
N GLU A 784 -39.63 9.52 -43.06
CA GLU A 784 -40.29 9.44 -41.75
C GLU A 784 -41.58 10.30 -41.68
N ARG A 785 -41.98 10.97 -42.78
CA ARG A 785 -43.20 11.78 -42.88
C ARG A 785 -44.36 11.08 -43.61
N LEU A 786 -44.18 9.84 -44.06
CA LEU A 786 -45.20 9.03 -44.74
C LEU A 786 -45.96 8.13 -43.76
#